data_AF-A0A510K203-F1
#
_entry.id   AF-A0A510K203-F1
#
_cell.length_a   1.000
_cell.length_b   1.000
_cell.length_c   1.000
_cell.angle_alpha   90.00
_cell.angle_beta   90.00
_cell.angle_gamma   90.00
#
_symmetry.space_group_name_H-M   'P 1'
#
loop_
_entity.id
_entity.type
_entity.pdbx_description
1 polymer ?
#
loop_
_entity_poly.entity_id
_entity_poly.type
_entity_poly.pdbx_seq_one_letter_code
_entity_poly.pdbx_strand_id
1 'polypeptide(L)'
;MKYCLKYNMENNFKRKMGNKNVINQTNRTILFEEINPEKMDILTLINDARDMDSLDDENVIEINKHLLVGSFEEFLEKFDPKVYSYFDAESQSIKYILKKPEGVPEDLVTEIKINNGNTFFKMLSTLIEARKSQGNRNVDFKFENILELISPKKVIEDIKQTRKEIAYIYQKYEELDDENPKKLELGDKLNSKFEEASENYSNVLGMLPLAIEDIKTRLLIGNDTNNFKSEKIKLGMLQVGEKGELEVIEYKQENQTSLAMIEEKNTTALVEAFKDDYENVTDEPNKYISDLVVRTFVPLAKTFVDVDPEQEVENYNNYLAFYKSAQEDFIKIAKPLIEKVLGVKMFFEQYDVRMGLMKPTLLITNIKPEMIVKAGNKDKLRAFLNTTNEKNDFDNTVWFGIYPNVDLEMKKSEKKVRERFMGSKKDEKTEKNTVEVLTNLMTVLAEYRVQVFFNFEGKPETSFDNLATMGVDKYIEKTQVLENQKYSEYLIPVIPNFTIIPKDKSGVMLDYKMKFEEETGVSLSKEQEDLLKFWIEGVYVDASYVAAGIIGATQCPNYLKERFSNVSPQYPGVRFDIEEKDNSYHTKTTMSKEISGFTNTIKDRINQFNYGFVFSSDNANVAREKIRNIVVYKARTLLKNLDGGYEPLYKTLTTTYIERTLRFITTDFKEDKLNIFFSTNPESQKSVWLKDTKFVNGIMQKGDDLSHIIDVDNGICQLNITFAGNLKNLQVEINKN
;
A
#
# COMPACT_ATOMS: atom_id res chain seq x y z
N MET A 1 53.15 28.27 2.78
CA MET A 1 51.81 27.83 3.25
C MET A 1 50.68 28.05 2.25
N LYS A 2 50.52 29.23 1.59
CA LYS A 2 49.44 29.46 0.60
C LYS A 2 49.50 28.56 -0.66
N TYR A 3 50.69 28.11 -1.09
CA TYR A 3 50.83 27.19 -2.22
C TYR A 3 50.46 25.72 -1.90
N CYS A 4 50.74 25.23 -0.69
CA CYS A 4 50.34 23.87 -0.28
C CYS A 4 48.82 23.74 -0.07
N LEU A 5 48.13 24.81 0.34
CA LEU A 5 46.67 24.82 0.48
C LEU A 5 45.96 24.80 -0.89
N LYS A 6 46.50 25.49 -1.90
CA LYS A 6 45.98 25.45 -3.27
C LYS A 6 46.21 24.09 -3.93
N TYR A 7 47.39 23.50 -3.75
CA TYR A 7 47.72 22.18 -4.29
C TYR A 7 46.96 21.04 -3.60
N ASN A 8 46.66 21.15 -2.29
CA ASN A 8 45.81 20.20 -1.59
C ASN A 8 44.32 20.39 -1.89
N MET A 9 43.85 21.61 -2.19
CA MET A 9 42.48 21.81 -2.70
C MET A 9 42.32 21.31 -4.12
N GLU A 10 43.26 21.57 -5.04
CA GLU A 10 43.24 21.04 -6.41
C GLU A 10 43.40 19.52 -6.44
N ASN A 11 44.22 18.93 -5.56
CA ASN A 11 44.31 17.46 -5.45
C ASN A 11 43.13 16.84 -4.71
N ASN A 12 42.44 17.54 -3.80
CA ASN A 12 41.17 17.07 -3.23
C ASN A 12 40.01 17.22 -4.23
N PHE A 13 40.04 18.23 -5.11
CA PHE A 13 39.11 18.37 -6.23
C PHE A 13 39.36 17.26 -7.27
N LYS A 14 40.61 17.01 -7.64
CA LYS A 14 40.98 15.91 -8.56
C LYS A 14 40.80 14.52 -7.94
N ARG A 15 41.01 14.33 -6.63
CA ARG A 15 40.66 13.08 -5.93
C ARG A 15 39.15 12.88 -5.76
N LYS A 16 38.35 13.95 -5.71
CA LYS A 16 36.88 13.84 -5.76
C LYS A 16 36.32 13.60 -7.16
N MET A 17 37.06 13.95 -8.23
CA MET A 17 36.68 13.73 -9.63
C MET A 17 37.04 12.34 -10.20
N GLY A 18 37.74 11.49 -9.43
CA GLY A 18 37.94 10.09 -9.81
C GLY A 18 36.73 9.24 -9.43
N ASN A 19 35.84 8.98 -10.37
CA ASN A 19 34.72 8.01 -10.26
C ASN A 19 33.58 8.37 -9.28
N LYS A 20 32.99 9.57 -9.37
CA LYS A 20 31.62 9.79 -8.88
C LYS A 20 30.71 10.17 -10.03
N ASN A 21 29.53 9.55 -10.09
CA ASN A 21 28.48 9.94 -11.01
C ASN A 21 28.11 11.40 -10.75
N VAL A 22 27.91 12.15 -11.82
CA VAL A 22 27.41 13.54 -11.75
C VAL A 22 26.05 13.60 -11.05
N ILE A 23 25.23 12.55 -11.24
CA ILE A 23 23.90 12.41 -10.66
C ILE A 23 23.85 11.12 -9.86
N ASN A 24 23.57 11.22 -8.55
CA ASN A 24 23.56 10.07 -7.64
C ASN A 24 22.17 9.49 -7.40
N GLN A 25 21.10 10.24 -7.70
CA GLN A 25 19.70 9.83 -7.50
C GLN A 25 18.88 10.18 -8.75
N THR A 26 18.25 9.18 -9.36
CA THR A 26 17.39 9.36 -10.56
C THR A 26 15.98 8.82 -10.39
N ASN A 27 15.57 8.51 -9.16
CA ASN A 27 14.28 7.87 -8.86
C ASN A 27 13.48 8.54 -7.74
N ARG A 28 13.75 9.81 -7.46
CA ARG A 28 12.91 10.60 -6.57
C ARG A 28 11.57 10.91 -7.24
N THR A 29 10.50 10.54 -6.55
CA THR A 29 9.13 10.61 -7.07
C THR A 29 8.28 11.53 -6.20
N ILE A 30 7.47 12.40 -6.80
CA ILE A 30 6.46 13.21 -6.09
C ILE A 30 5.07 12.57 -6.21
N LEU A 31 4.32 12.46 -5.11
CA LEU A 31 2.95 11.94 -5.06
C LEU A 31 1.97 13.09 -4.83
N PHE A 32 1.01 13.26 -5.74
CA PHE A 32 -0.02 14.29 -5.66
C PHE A 32 -1.29 13.76 -5.01
N GLU A 33 -1.30 13.67 -3.68
CA GLU A 33 -2.47 13.27 -2.91
C GLU A 33 -2.53 13.92 -1.52
N GLU A 34 -3.73 13.95 -0.94
CA GLU A 34 -4.00 14.23 0.48
C GLU A 34 -4.11 12.88 1.23
N ILE A 35 -3.22 12.63 2.20
CA ILE A 35 -3.20 11.41 3.02
C ILE A 35 -3.80 11.69 4.39
N ASN A 36 -3.31 12.74 5.06
CA ASN A 36 -3.82 13.18 6.35
C ASN A 36 -3.85 14.71 6.40
N PRO A 37 -5.04 15.35 6.37
CA PRO A 37 -5.16 16.80 6.34
C PRO A 37 -4.69 17.51 7.61
N GLU A 38 -4.45 16.79 8.73
CA GLU A 38 -3.89 17.37 9.95
C GLU A 38 -2.37 17.52 9.91
N LYS A 39 -1.69 16.80 9.00
CA LYS A 39 -0.24 16.89 8.85
C LYS A 39 0.11 18.04 7.91
N MET A 40 1.33 18.53 8.05
CA MET A 40 1.87 19.57 7.17
C MET A 40 1.74 19.15 5.69
N ASP A 41 1.49 20.13 4.83
CA ASP A 41 1.41 19.95 3.38
C ASP A 41 2.47 20.80 2.67
N ILE A 42 2.70 20.51 1.39
CA ILE A 42 3.74 21.17 0.61
C ILE A 42 3.52 22.69 0.48
N LEU A 43 2.28 23.16 0.39
CA LEU A 43 1.98 24.59 0.24
C LEU A 43 2.16 25.35 1.56
N THR A 44 1.88 24.70 2.68
CA THR A 44 2.09 25.24 4.02
C THR A 44 3.58 25.36 4.33
N LEU A 45 4.38 24.34 4.02
CA LEU A 45 5.83 24.35 4.27
C LEU A 45 6.59 25.34 3.36
N ILE A 46 6.12 25.55 2.13
CA ILE A 46 6.69 26.59 1.26
C ILE A 46 6.33 28.00 1.74
N ASN A 47 5.24 28.14 2.52
CA ASN A 47 4.73 29.40 3.04
C ASN A 47 4.49 30.46 1.95
N ASP A 48 4.86 31.74 2.13
CA ASP A 48 4.56 32.83 1.21
C ASP A 48 5.64 32.92 0.10
N ALA A 49 5.39 32.27 -1.05
CA ALA A 49 6.27 32.33 -2.22
C ALA A 49 5.89 33.44 -3.23
N ARG A 50 5.10 34.44 -2.81
CA ARG A 50 4.82 35.59 -3.67
C ARG A 50 6.16 36.27 -4.00
N ASP A 51 6.48 36.30 -5.29
CA ASP A 51 7.72 36.86 -5.85
C ASP A 51 9.03 36.09 -5.50
N MET A 52 8.96 34.82 -5.08
CA MET A 52 10.15 33.98 -4.88
C MET A 52 10.45 33.08 -6.08
N ASP A 53 11.60 33.29 -6.72
CA ASP A 53 12.07 32.43 -7.84
C ASP A 53 12.58 31.07 -7.35
N SER A 54 13.10 30.97 -6.12
CA SER A 54 13.62 29.74 -5.51
C SER A 54 13.54 29.78 -3.99
N LEU A 55 13.55 28.60 -3.37
CA LEU A 55 13.61 28.39 -1.94
C LEU A 55 15.06 28.33 -1.46
N ASP A 56 15.26 28.63 -0.18
CA ASP A 56 16.51 28.36 0.52
C ASP A 56 16.67 26.87 0.85
N ASP A 57 17.90 26.48 1.18
CA ASP A 57 18.22 25.08 1.47
C ASP A 57 17.55 24.60 2.78
N GLU A 58 17.31 25.51 3.74
CA GLU A 58 16.60 25.22 4.99
C GLU A 58 15.15 24.78 4.74
N ASN A 59 14.41 25.49 3.88
CA ASN A 59 13.05 25.10 3.51
C ASN A 59 13.03 23.73 2.81
N VAL A 60 14.00 23.43 1.93
CA VAL A 60 14.07 22.11 1.27
C VAL A 60 14.34 21.00 2.30
N ILE A 61 15.19 21.24 3.29
CA ILE A 61 15.45 20.30 4.38
C ILE A 61 14.18 20.09 5.22
N GLU A 62 13.43 21.15 5.52
CA GLU A 62 12.17 21.06 6.26
C GLU A 62 11.09 20.29 5.48
N ILE A 63 10.94 20.59 4.20
CA ILE A 63 10.07 19.84 3.28
C ILE A 63 10.45 18.36 3.29
N ASN A 64 11.74 18.03 3.17
CA ASN A 64 12.20 16.64 3.20
C ASN A 64 11.92 15.97 4.55
N LYS A 65 12.12 16.69 5.66
CA LYS A 65 11.87 16.16 7.00
C LYS A 65 10.42 15.72 7.16
N HIS A 66 9.47 16.53 6.71
CA HIS A 66 8.04 16.27 6.89
C HIS A 66 7.40 15.43 5.77
N LEU A 67 7.81 15.61 4.51
CA LEU A 67 7.07 15.08 3.35
C LEU A 67 7.79 14.00 2.55
N LEU A 68 9.12 13.89 2.67
CA LEU A 68 9.90 12.87 1.95
C LEU A 68 9.96 11.59 2.79
N VAL A 69 9.69 10.45 2.17
CA VAL A 69 9.77 9.13 2.80
C VAL A 69 10.60 8.17 1.94
N GLY A 70 11.39 7.33 2.60
CA GLY A 70 12.23 6.30 2.00
C GLY A 70 11.74 4.88 2.24
N SER A 71 10.70 4.67 3.05
CA SER A 71 10.04 3.36 3.23
C SER A 71 8.56 3.50 3.56
N PHE A 72 7.85 2.37 3.55
CA PHE A 72 6.45 2.32 3.94
C PHE A 72 6.27 2.55 5.44
N GLU A 73 7.20 2.10 6.27
CA GLU A 73 7.19 2.34 7.72
C GLU A 73 7.35 3.83 8.04
N GLU A 74 8.33 4.50 7.40
CA GLU A 74 8.52 5.94 7.55
C GLU A 74 7.29 6.73 7.09
N PHE A 75 6.58 6.23 6.07
CA PHE A 75 5.31 6.80 5.63
C PHE A 75 4.23 6.72 6.72
N LEU A 76 4.04 5.55 7.33
CA LEU A 76 3.06 5.38 8.41
C LEU A 76 3.38 6.28 9.61
N GLU A 77 4.66 6.43 9.95
CA GLU A 77 5.12 7.28 11.05
C GLU A 77 4.88 8.78 10.79
N LYS A 78 5.25 9.27 9.59
CA LYS A 78 5.15 10.71 9.27
C LYS A 78 3.71 11.16 9.01
N PHE A 79 2.96 10.39 8.23
CA PHE A 79 1.62 10.78 7.78
C PHE A 79 0.51 10.32 8.72
N ASP A 80 0.73 9.27 9.51
CA ASP A 80 -0.21 8.76 10.51
C ASP A 80 -1.65 8.72 9.97
N PRO A 81 -1.90 7.95 8.88
CA PRO A 81 -3.20 7.94 8.22
C PRO A 81 -4.26 7.39 9.19
N LYS A 82 -5.37 8.12 9.37
CA LYS A 82 -6.41 7.77 10.34
C LYS A 82 -7.82 8.12 9.87
N VAL A 83 -8.78 7.40 10.45
CA VAL A 83 -10.22 7.64 10.31
C VAL A 83 -10.76 7.98 11.69
N TYR A 84 -11.64 8.96 11.79
CA TYR A 84 -12.28 9.32 13.05
C TYR A 84 -13.66 8.67 13.11
N SER A 85 -14.05 8.22 14.30
CA SER A 85 -15.40 7.76 14.59
C SER A 85 -15.98 8.45 15.81
N TYR A 86 -17.28 8.70 15.78
CA TYR A 86 -18.05 9.15 16.94
C TYR A 86 -19.47 8.56 16.88
N PHE A 87 -20.13 8.46 18.03
CA PHE A 87 -21.50 7.95 18.10
C PHE A 87 -22.50 9.09 17.89
N ASP A 88 -23.39 8.94 16.91
CA ASP A 88 -24.49 9.87 16.65
C ASP A 88 -25.76 9.36 17.35
N ALA A 89 -26.16 10.08 18.40
CA ALA A 89 -27.34 9.74 19.19
C ALA A 89 -28.67 9.92 18.43
N GLU A 90 -28.71 10.79 17.41
CA GLU A 90 -29.92 11.00 16.60
C GLU A 90 -30.14 9.82 15.64
N SER A 91 -29.08 9.38 14.96
CA SER A 91 -29.16 8.23 14.06
C SER A 91 -28.97 6.88 14.75
N GLN A 92 -28.64 6.85 16.05
CA GLN A 92 -28.30 5.65 16.81
C GLN A 92 -27.23 4.79 16.11
N SER A 93 -26.24 5.45 15.50
CA SER A 93 -25.21 4.77 14.72
C SER A 93 -23.87 5.48 14.80
N ILE A 94 -22.80 4.74 14.49
CA ILE A 94 -21.45 5.28 14.46
C ILE A 94 -21.23 6.00 13.13
N LYS A 95 -20.74 7.23 13.21
CA LYS A 95 -20.33 8.00 12.04
C LYS A 95 -18.83 7.89 11.88
N TYR A 96 -18.39 7.60 10.66
CA TYR A 96 -16.97 7.59 10.29
C TYR A 96 -16.69 8.75 9.35
N ILE A 97 -15.57 9.43 9.56
CA ILE A 97 -15.13 10.57 8.74
C ILE A 97 -13.60 10.59 8.61
N LEU A 98 -13.11 11.06 7.46
CA LEU A 98 -11.67 11.15 7.17
C LEU A 98 -11.00 12.41 7.75
N LYS A 99 -11.81 13.41 8.13
CA LYS A 99 -11.35 14.66 8.74
C LYS A 99 -11.84 14.71 10.17
N LYS A 100 -11.03 15.28 11.06
CA LYS A 100 -11.44 15.49 12.44
C LYS A 100 -12.74 16.32 12.46
N PRO A 101 -13.79 15.89 13.17
CA PRO A 101 -15.06 16.60 13.20
C PRO A 101 -14.89 17.95 13.91
N GLU A 102 -15.41 19.02 13.29
CA GLU A 102 -15.49 20.33 13.93
C GLU A 102 -16.74 20.37 14.83
N GLY A 103 -16.56 20.65 16.13
CA GLY A 103 -17.66 20.83 17.09
C GLY A 103 -18.02 19.61 17.93
N VAL A 104 -17.33 18.47 17.77
CA VAL A 104 -17.45 17.32 18.67
C VAL A 104 -16.32 17.37 19.72
N PRO A 105 -16.60 17.22 21.03
CA PRO A 105 -15.57 17.14 22.06
C PRO A 105 -14.55 16.03 21.77
N GLU A 106 -13.26 16.28 22.01
CA GLU A 106 -12.18 15.33 21.70
C GLU A 106 -12.37 13.99 22.43
N ASP A 107 -12.88 14.03 23.66
CA ASP A 107 -13.15 12.85 24.49
C ASP A 107 -14.20 11.90 23.88
N LEU A 108 -15.00 12.38 22.92
CA LEU A 108 -16.04 11.59 22.24
C LEU A 108 -15.63 11.13 20.84
N VAL A 109 -14.41 11.44 20.40
CA VAL A 109 -13.89 11.08 19.09
C VAL A 109 -12.84 9.98 19.24
N THR A 110 -13.07 8.83 18.60
CA THR A 110 -12.09 7.76 18.53
C THR A 110 -11.27 7.87 17.26
N GLU A 111 -9.95 7.81 17.39
CA GLU A 111 -9.02 7.76 16.25
C GLU A 111 -8.70 6.31 15.86
N ILE A 112 -9.02 5.93 14.62
CA ILE A 112 -8.71 4.61 14.05
C ILE A 112 -7.53 4.76 13.09
N LYS A 113 -6.34 4.38 13.53
CA LYS A 113 -5.12 4.43 12.70
C LYS A 113 -5.16 3.34 11.63
N ILE A 114 -4.79 3.70 10.39
CA ILE A 114 -4.68 2.80 9.25
C ILE A 114 -3.21 2.39 9.09
N ASN A 115 -2.76 1.50 9.97
CA ASN A 115 -1.39 0.98 9.99
C ASN A 115 -1.39 -0.57 9.96
N ASN A 116 -0.23 -1.19 10.17
CA ASN A 116 -0.10 -2.65 10.19
C ASN A 116 -0.89 -3.35 11.33
N GLY A 117 -1.35 -2.61 12.35
CA GLY A 117 -2.21 -3.11 13.43
C GLY A 117 -3.70 -3.09 13.08
N ASN A 118 -4.13 -2.26 12.13
CA ASN A 118 -5.53 -2.21 11.72
C ASN A 118 -5.98 -3.54 11.09
N THR A 119 -7.08 -4.10 11.60
CA THR A 119 -7.58 -5.43 11.20
C THR A 119 -7.92 -5.51 9.70
N PHE A 120 -8.60 -4.50 9.16
CA PHE A 120 -8.98 -4.47 7.75
C PHE A 120 -7.75 -4.30 6.84
N PHE A 121 -6.82 -3.40 7.19
CA PHE A 121 -5.57 -3.23 6.44
C PHE A 121 -4.66 -4.47 6.50
N LYS A 122 -4.56 -5.12 7.66
CA LYS A 122 -3.81 -6.37 7.86
C LYS A 122 -4.43 -7.51 7.04
N MET A 123 -5.75 -7.60 6.98
CA MET A 123 -6.46 -8.56 6.13
C MET A 123 -6.13 -8.35 4.65
N LEU A 124 -6.15 -7.11 4.16
CA LEU A 124 -5.75 -6.78 2.78
C LEU A 124 -4.28 -7.08 2.49
N SER A 125 -3.38 -6.78 3.43
CA SER A 125 -1.96 -7.14 3.31
C SER A 125 -1.76 -8.65 3.25
N THR A 126 -2.46 -9.40 4.12
CA THR A 126 -2.43 -10.86 4.14
C THR A 126 -2.97 -11.45 2.84
N LEU A 127 -4.02 -10.86 2.28
CA LEU A 127 -4.56 -11.22 0.96
C LEU A 127 -3.49 -11.08 -0.14
N ILE A 128 -2.79 -9.94 -0.18
CA ILE A 128 -1.74 -9.68 -1.18
C ILE A 128 -0.59 -10.70 -1.02
N GLU A 129 -0.13 -10.96 0.19
CA GLU A 129 0.94 -11.91 0.48
C GLU A 129 0.56 -13.37 0.18
N ALA A 130 -0.65 -13.77 0.55
CA ALA A 130 -1.20 -15.09 0.24
C ALA A 130 -1.28 -15.29 -1.27
N ARG A 131 -1.70 -14.27 -2.02
CA ARG A 131 -1.73 -14.32 -3.48
C ARG A 131 -0.34 -14.37 -4.10
N LYS A 132 0.62 -13.61 -3.56
CA LYS A 132 2.03 -13.61 -3.99
C LYS A 132 2.69 -14.97 -3.78
N SER A 133 2.46 -15.61 -2.63
CA SER A 133 3.04 -16.92 -2.29
C SER A 133 2.41 -18.07 -3.09
N GLN A 134 1.08 -18.08 -3.23
CA GLN A 134 0.39 -19.11 -4.00
C GLN A 134 0.59 -18.94 -5.51
N GLY A 135 0.63 -17.70 -5.99
CA GLY A 135 0.69 -17.36 -7.42
C GLY A 135 -0.59 -17.74 -8.18
N ASN A 136 -1.70 -17.89 -7.47
CA ASN A 136 -3.01 -18.22 -8.02
C ASN A 136 -3.69 -16.99 -8.64
N ARG A 137 -4.56 -17.24 -9.63
CA ARG A 137 -5.36 -16.21 -10.32
C ARG A 137 -6.56 -15.78 -9.46
N ASN A 138 -7.21 -14.68 -9.81
CA ASN A 138 -8.43 -14.22 -9.14
C ASN A 138 -9.51 -15.32 -9.11
N VAL A 139 -9.67 -16.05 -10.22
CA VAL A 139 -10.70 -17.11 -10.34
C VAL A 139 -10.44 -18.27 -9.37
N ASP A 140 -9.19 -18.67 -9.22
CA ASP A 140 -8.78 -19.86 -8.46
C ASP A 140 -8.55 -19.56 -6.96
N PHE A 141 -8.46 -18.28 -6.60
CA PHE A 141 -8.19 -17.85 -5.23
C PHE A 141 -9.46 -17.86 -4.37
N LYS A 142 -9.36 -18.45 -3.17
CA LYS A 142 -10.44 -18.52 -2.18
C LYS A 142 -10.39 -17.29 -1.26
N PHE A 143 -11.06 -16.22 -1.67
CA PHE A 143 -11.13 -14.97 -0.91
C PHE A 143 -11.83 -15.14 0.45
N GLU A 144 -12.88 -15.96 0.48
CA GLU A 144 -13.72 -16.24 1.66
C GLU A 144 -12.89 -16.53 2.92
N ASN A 145 -11.89 -17.41 2.82
CA ASN A 145 -11.04 -17.81 3.96
C ASN A 145 -10.28 -16.65 4.62
N ILE A 146 -9.93 -15.62 3.85
CA ILE A 146 -9.16 -14.47 4.38
C ILE A 146 -10.10 -13.31 4.73
N LEU A 147 -11.22 -13.19 4.03
CA LEU A 147 -12.29 -12.25 4.41
C LEU A 147 -12.90 -12.58 5.78
N GLU A 148 -12.85 -13.84 6.21
CA GLU A 148 -13.21 -14.24 7.57
C GLU A 148 -12.31 -13.63 8.66
N LEU A 149 -11.15 -13.04 8.33
CA LEU A 149 -10.28 -12.39 9.33
C LEU A 149 -10.92 -11.19 10.04
N ILE A 150 -11.91 -10.55 9.43
CA ILE A 150 -12.67 -9.46 10.04
C ILE A 150 -14.01 -9.94 10.65
N SER A 151 -14.27 -11.25 10.61
CA SER A 151 -15.43 -11.83 11.27
C SER A 151 -15.20 -11.87 12.80
N PRO A 152 -16.27 -11.77 13.61
CA PRO A 152 -16.16 -11.92 15.06
C PRO A 152 -15.42 -13.19 15.47
N LYS A 153 -15.66 -14.31 14.76
CA LYS A 153 -15.03 -15.62 14.99
C LYS A 153 -13.50 -15.56 15.06
N LYS A 154 -12.88 -14.78 14.18
CA LYS A 154 -11.41 -14.68 14.15
C LYS A 154 -10.87 -13.89 15.33
N VAL A 155 -11.50 -12.76 15.65
CA VAL A 155 -11.16 -11.93 16.83
C VAL A 155 -11.15 -12.81 18.08
N ILE A 156 -12.15 -13.68 18.22
CA ILE A 156 -12.27 -14.63 19.33
C ILE A 156 -11.17 -15.70 19.33
N GLU A 157 -10.80 -16.26 18.19
CA GLU A 157 -9.69 -17.23 18.12
C GLU A 157 -8.39 -16.62 18.62
N ASP A 158 -8.11 -15.39 18.18
CA ASP A 158 -6.91 -14.64 18.57
C ASP A 158 -6.95 -14.35 20.09
N ILE A 159 -8.11 -13.98 20.64
CA ILE A 159 -8.30 -13.82 22.09
C ILE A 159 -8.12 -15.14 22.85
N LYS A 160 -8.68 -16.26 22.35
CA LYS A 160 -8.50 -17.58 22.97
C LYS A 160 -7.02 -17.97 23.02
N GLN A 161 -6.24 -17.55 22.02
CA GLN A 161 -4.79 -17.73 22.00
C GLN A 161 -4.09 -16.81 23.00
N THR A 162 -4.41 -15.50 23.01
CA THR A 162 -3.88 -14.53 24.00
C THR A 162 -4.17 -14.97 25.43
N ARG A 163 -5.38 -15.47 25.70
CA ARG A 163 -5.77 -16.08 26.99
C ARG A 163 -4.88 -17.25 27.39
N LYS A 164 -4.56 -18.17 26.47
CA LYS A 164 -3.65 -19.29 26.76
C LYS A 164 -2.24 -18.80 27.06
N GLU A 165 -1.78 -17.79 26.32
CA GLU A 165 -0.47 -17.17 26.53
C GLU A 165 -0.38 -16.48 27.89
N ILE A 166 -1.39 -15.67 28.25
CA ILE A 166 -1.46 -14.98 29.54
C ILE A 166 -1.47 -16.00 30.68
N ALA A 167 -2.34 -17.01 30.62
CA ALA A 167 -2.40 -18.06 31.64
C ALA A 167 -1.05 -18.79 31.79
N TYR A 168 -0.37 -19.09 30.69
CA TYR A 168 0.93 -19.76 30.69
C TYR A 168 2.06 -18.88 31.25
N ILE A 169 2.13 -17.61 30.84
CA ILE A 169 3.14 -16.67 31.32
C ILE A 169 2.90 -16.38 32.80
N TYR A 170 1.63 -16.23 33.22
CA TYR A 170 1.25 -16.01 34.62
C TYR A 170 1.64 -17.18 35.52
N GLN A 171 1.36 -18.41 35.09
CA GLN A 171 1.76 -19.60 35.83
C GLN A 171 3.28 -19.65 36.05
N LYS A 172 4.07 -19.36 35.01
CA LYS A 172 5.53 -19.29 35.12
C LYS A 172 6.02 -18.11 35.95
N TYR A 173 5.28 -17.01 35.95
CA TYR A 173 5.58 -15.83 36.75
C TYR A 173 5.42 -16.13 38.24
N GLU A 174 4.35 -16.82 38.65
CA GLU A 174 4.13 -17.21 40.04
C GLU A 174 5.07 -18.31 40.55
N GLU A 175 5.56 -19.20 39.68
CA GLU A 175 6.54 -20.24 40.04
C GLU A 175 7.92 -19.68 40.43
N LEU A 176 8.19 -18.39 40.15
CA LEU A 176 9.48 -17.74 40.40
C LEU A 176 9.46 -16.84 41.64
N ASP A 177 10.61 -16.74 42.29
CA ASP A 177 10.83 -15.86 43.45
C ASP A 177 10.92 -14.38 43.04
N ASP A 178 10.53 -13.47 43.94
CA ASP A 178 10.42 -12.02 43.68
C ASP A 178 11.77 -11.37 43.36
N GLU A 179 12.87 -11.92 43.88
CA GLU A 179 14.24 -11.44 43.62
C GLU A 179 14.83 -11.98 42.29
N ASN A 180 14.10 -12.81 41.54
CA ASN A 180 14.60 -13.42 40.31
C ASN A 180 14.45 -12.47 39.09
N PRO A 181 15.55 -12.13 38.38
CA PRO A 181 15.48 -11.29 37.19
C PRO A 181 14.55 -11.83 36.09
N LYS A 182 14.40 -13.16 35.99
CA LYS A 182 13.48 -13.79 35.03
C LYS A 182 12.01 -13.56 35.35
N LYS A 183 11.67 -13.33 36.62
CA LYS A 183 10.30 -12.98 37.02
C LYS A 183 9.95 -11.59 36.52
N LEU A 184 10.88 -10.64 36.63
CA LEU A 184 10.73 -9.29 36.07
C LEU A 184 10.55 -9.32 34.55
N GLU A 185 11.37 -10.09 33.82
CA GLU A 185 11.21 -10.24 32.36
C GLU A 185 9.88 -10.89 31.96
N LEU A 186 9.37 -11.84 32.75
CA LEU A 186 8.04 -12.41 32.53
C LEU A 186 6.92 -11.41 32.89
N GLY A 187 7.12 -10.58 33.90
CA GLY A 187 6.24 -9.48 34.26
C GLY A 187 6.12 -8.45 33.13
N ASP A 188 7.23 -8.03 32.53
CA ASP A 188 7.23 -7.12 31.37
C ASP A 188 6.44 -7.71 30.19
N LYS A 189 6.60 -9.03 29.94
CA LYS A 189 5.83 -9.73 28.91
C LYS A 189 4.35 -9.84 29.26
N LEU A 190 4.03 -10.03 30.54
CA LEU A 190 2.65 -10.12 31.01
C LEU A 190 1.96 -8.76 30.87
N ASN A 191 2.62 -7.66 31.27
CA ASN A 191 2.14 -6.29 31.09
C ASN A 191 1.88 -5.99 29.61
N SER A 192 2.82 -6.34 28.72
CA SER A 192 2.62 -6.18 27.27
C SER A 192 1.42 -6.97 26.74
N LYS A 193 1.10 -8.13 27.33
CA LYS A 193 -0.04 -8.96 26.94
C LYS A 193 -1.37 -8.46 27.52
N PHE A 194 -1.35 -7.87 28.71
CA PHE A 194 -2.50 -7.17 29.29
C PHE A 194 -2.82 -5.90 28.50
N GLU A 195 -1.82 -5.14 28.07
CA GLU A 195 -2.00 -3.99 27.17
C GLU A 195 -2.63 -4.41 25.82
N GLU A 196 -2.14 -5.50 25.22
CA GLU A 196 -2.74 -6.07 23.99
C GLU A 196 -4.20 -6.52 24.21
N ALA A 197 -4.53 -7.01 25.40
CA ALA A 197 -5.89 -7.38 25.75
C ALA A 197 -6.78 -6.13 25.96
N SER A 198 -6.26 -5.11 26.65
CA SER A 198 -6.98 -3.88 27.01
C SER A 198 -7.35 -3.02 25.81
N GLU A 199 -6.56 -3.05 24.74
CA GLU A 199 -6.94 -2.46 23.44
C GLU A 199 -8.30 -2.97 22.92
N ASN A 200 -8.66 -4.24 23.22
CA ASN A 200 -9.94 -4.82 22.78
C ASN A 200 -11.12 -4.41 23.65
N TYR A 201 -10.88 -3.97 24.90
CA TYR A 201 -11.92 -3.62 25.86
C TYR A 201 -11.96 -2.16 26.31
N SER A 202 -11.02 -1.35 25.84
CA SER A 202 -11.00 0.10 26.05
C SER A 202 -12.10 0.84 25.28
N ASN A 203 -12.73 0.23 24.27
CA ASN A 203 -13.86 0.82 23.55
C ASN A 203 -15.03 -0.16 23.31
N VAL A 204 -16.24 0.40 23.19
CA VAL A 204 -17.50 -0.35 23.03
C VAL A 204 -17.59 -1.12 21.70
N LEU A 205 -16.83 -0.74 20.68
CA LEU A 205 -16.82 -1.43 19.38
C LEU A 205 -15.97 -2.71 19.39
N GLY A 206 -14.82 -2.68 20.05
CA GLY A 206 -13.97 -3.84 20.31
C GLY A 206 -14.65 -4.85 21.23
N MET A 207 -15.58 -4.38 22.07
CA MET A 207 -16.46 -5.18 22.89
C MET A 207 -17.51 -6.00 22.15
N LEU A 208 -17.97 -5.56 20.97
CA LEU A 208 -19.07 -6.23 20.29
C LEU A 208 -18.74 -7.68 19.90
N PRO A 209 -17.58 -7.99 19.27
CA PRO A 209 -17.17 -9.36 19.04
C PRO A 209 -17.14 -10.22 20.32
N LEU A 210 -16.69 -9.64 21.44
CA LEU A 210 -16.62 -10.30 22.75
C LEU A 210 -18.01 -10.66 23.26
N ALA A 211 -18.92 -9.67 23.27
CA ALA A 211 -20.30 -9.86 23.72
C ALA A 211 -21.04 -10.88 22.86
N ILE A 212 -20.90 -10.82 21.53
CA ILE A 212 -21.53 -11.76 20.59
C ILE A 212 -21.13 -13.21 20.92
N GLU A 213 -19.85 -13.48 21.16
CA GLU A 213 -19.39 -14.84 21.48
C GLU A 213 -19.72 -15.28 22.90
N ASP A 214 -19.61 -14.39 23.89
CA ASP A 214 -19.96 -14.73 25.27
C ASP A 214 -21.42 -15.17 25.35
N ILE A 215 -22.33 -14.39 24.74
CA ILE A 215 -23.76 -14.72 24.65
C ILE A 215 -23.93 -16.05 23.93
N LYS A 216 -23.30 -16.22 22.78
CA LYS A 216 -23.39 -17.45 21.99
C LYS A 216 -22.91 -18.68 22.77
N THR A 217 -21.79 -18.56 23.45
CA THR A 217 -21.17 -19.62 24.25
C THR A 217 -22.06 -19.97 25.44
N ARG A 218 -22.59 -18.95 26.15
CA ARG A 218 -23.52 -19.16 27.26
C ARG A 218 -24.80 -19.85 26.82
N LEU A 219 -25.41 -19.43 25.72
CA LEU A 219 -26.65 -20.01 25.22
C LEU A 219 -26.46 -21.44 24.68
N LEU A 220 -25.35 -21.71 24.01
CA LEU A 220 -25.07 -23.05 23.47
C LEU A 220 -24.61 -24.04 24.56
N ILE A 221 -23.75 -23.63 25.50
CA ILE A 221 -23.28 -24.49 26.59
C ILE A 221 -24.34 -24.63 27.70
N GLY A 222 -25.14 -23.59 27.96
CA GLY A 222 -26.25 -23.64 28.93
C GLY A 222 -27.36 -24.62 28.55
N ASN A 223 -27.53 -24.93 27.26
CA ASN A 223 -28.47 -25.94 26.81
C ASN A 223 -27.94 -27.39 26.93
N ASP A 224 -26.63 -27.60 26.96
CA ASP A 224 -26.06 -28.93 27.18
C ASP A 224 -26.34 -29.46 28.60
N THR A 225 -26.56 -28.57 29.58
CA THR A 225 -26.96 -28.99 30.93
C THR A 225 -28.38 -29.56 31.02
N ASN A 226 -29.24 -29.31 30.04
CA ASN A 226 -30.59 -29.89 30.00
C ASN A 226 -30.72 -31.16 29.15
N ASN A 227 -29.63 -31.68 28.55
CA ASN A 227 -29.68 -32.95 27.81
C ASN A 227 -28.41 -33.84 27.85
N PHE A 228 -27.47 -33.63 28.79
CA PHE A 228 -26.51 -34.68 29.12
C PHE A 228 -27.13 -35.76 30.03
N LYS A 229 -27.90 -36.69 29.44
CA LYS A 229 -27.68 -38.09 29.80
C LYS A 229 -26.33 -38.48 29.20
N SER A 230 -25.24 -38.07 29.86
CA SER A 230 -23.96 -38.72 29.63
C SER A 230 -24.18 -40.20 29.92
N GLU A 231 -24.18 -41.05 28.89
CA GLU A 231 -23.75 -42.43 29.12
C GLU A 231 -22.36 -42.29 29.72
N LYS A 232 -22.25 -42.53 31.03
CA LYS A 232 -20.96 -42.59 31.71
C LYS A 232 -20.14 -43.60 30.94
N ILE A 233 -19.15 -43.13 30.18
CA ILE A 233 -18.16 -44.02 29.58
C ILE A 233 -17.41 -44.64 30.75
N LYS A 234 -17.80 -45.86 31.11
CA LYS A 234 -17.13 -46.68 32.12
C LYS A 234 -15.88 -47.24 31.47
N LEU A 235 -14.73 -46.61 31.72
CA LEU A 235 -13.44 -47.12 31.27
C LEU A 235 -13.12 -48.40 32.06
N GLY A 236 -13.04 -49.53 31.35
CA GLY A 236 -12.66 -50.83 31.91
C GLY A 236 -11.27 -51.23 31.46
N MET A 237 -10.46 -51.80 32.35
CA MET A 237 -9.16 -52.38 32.01
C MET A 237 -9.33 -53.88 31.78
N LEU A 238 -8.78 -54.40 30.68
CA LEU A 238 -8.80 -55.83 30.35
C LEU A 238 -7.70 -56.54 31.12
N GLN A 239 -8.06 -57.51 31.96
CA GLN A 239 -7.12 -58.37 32.67
C GLN A 239 -7.46 -59.84 32.40
N VAL A 240 -6.44 -60.69 32.32
CA VAL A 240 -6.64 -62.14 32.14
C VAL A 240 -6.71 -62.79 33.53
N GLY A 241 -7.84 -63.42 33.85
CA GLY A 241 -8.05 -64.13 35.10
C GLY A 241 -7.21 -65.41 35.21
N GLU A 242 -7.09 -65.97 36.41
CA GLU A 242 -6.16 -67.09 36.71
C GLU A 242 -6.43 -68.41 35.95
N LYS A 243 -7.52 -68.49 35.17
CA LYS A 243 -7.83 -69.63 34.27
C LYS A 243 -7.71 -69.30 32.77
N GLY A 244 -7.25 -68.10 32.42
CA GLY A 244 -6.98 -67.71 31.02
C GLY A 244 -8.12 -66.98 30.29
N GLU A 245 -9.13 -66.49 31.01
CA GLU A 245 -10.28 -65.77 30.44
C GLU A 245 -10.11 -64.25 30.62
N LEU A 246 -10.54 -63.44 29.63
CA LEU A 246 -10.46 -61.98 29.69
C LEU A 246 -11.62 -61.40 30.52
N GLU A 247 -11.31 -60.76 31.64
CA GLU A 247 -12.27 -60.03 32.48
C GLU A 247 -12.04 -58.50 32.37
N VAL A 248 -13.14 -57.73 32.29
CA VAL A 248 -13.12 -56.27 32.24
C VAL A 248 -13.43 -55.73 33.63
N ILE A 249 -12.46 -55.08 34.27
CA ILE A 249 -12.63 -54.47 35.60
C ILE A 249 -12.81 -52.96 35.43
N GLU A 250 -13.85 -52.41 36.07
CA GLU A 250 -14.17 -50.97 36.04
C GLU A 250 -13.08 -50.18 36.78
N TYR A 251 -12.40 -49.26 36.09
CA TYR A 251 -11.31 -48.47 36.69
C TYR A 251 -11.89 -47.46 37.68
N LYS A 252 -11.66 -47.67 38.98
CA LYS A 252 -11.95 -46.64 40.00
C LYS A 252 -10.84 -45.61 39.97
N GLN A 253 -11.11 -44.42 39.42
CA GLN A 253 -10.29 -43.25 39.66
C GLN A 253 -10.28 -42.97 41.17
N GLU A 254 -9.13 -43.10 41.82
CA GLU A 254 -8.89 -42.39 43.07
C GLU A 254 -8.95 -40.89 42.74
N ASN A 255 -9.82 -40.17 43.43
CA ASN A 255 -9.95 -38.73 43.30
C ASN A 255 -8.59 -38.07 43.61
N GLN A 256 -7.88 -37.63 42.57
CA GLN A 256 -6.77 -36.68 42.71
C GLN A 256 -7.35 -35.30 43.03
N THR A 257 -7.68 -35.09 44.30
CA THR A 257 -8.13 -33.78 44.84
C THR A 257 -7.01 -32.76 44.97
N SER A 258 -5.78 -33.08 44.54
CA SER A 258 -4.59 -32.23 44.71
C SER A 258 -4.20 -31.41 43.47
N LEU A 259 -4.69 -31.75 42.27
CA LEU A 259 -4.45 -30.96 41.04
C LEU A 259 -5.50 -29.86 40.81
N ALA A 260 -6.74 -30.05 41.28
CA ALA A 260 -7.81 -29.05 41.14
C ALA A 260 -7.62 -27.80 42.03
N MET A 261 -6.94 -27.93 43.18
CA MET A 261 -6.74 -26.81 44.11
C MET A 261 -5.63 -25.83 43.70
N ILE A 262 -4.70 -26.22 42.81
CA ILE A 262 -3.62 -25.35 42.34
C ILE A 262 -4.09 -24.48 41.16
N GLU A 263 -5.02 -24.97 40.32
CA GLU A 263 -5.62 -24.18 39.25
C GLU A 263 -6.56 -23.06 39.76
N GLU A 264 -7.27 -23.26 40.89
CA GLU A 264 -8.25 -22.27 41.41
C GLU A 264 -7.62 -20.98 41.95
N LYS A 265 -6.43 -21.03 42.59
CA LYS A 265 -5.78 -19.83 43.15
C LYS A 265 -5.30 -18.87 42.06
N ASN A 266 -4.59 -19.40 41.06
CA ASN A 266 -4.04 -18.60 39.97
C ASN A 266 -5.15 -17.99 39.10
N THR A 267 -6.27 -18.71 38.98
CA THR A 267 -7.46 -18.23 38.28
C THR A 267 -8.10 -17.05 39.01
N THR A 268 -8.14 -17.06 40.35
CA THR A 268 -8.76 -15.99 41.15
C THR A 268 -7.95 -14.69 41.08
N ALA A 269 -6.62 -14.77 41.13
CA ALA A 269 -5.75 -13.59 41.00
C ALA A 269 -5.77 -12.97 39.59
N LEU A 270 -5.87 -13.79 38.54
CA LEU A 270 -6.08 -13.31 37.17
C LEU A 270 -7.45 -12.62 37.00
N VAL A 271 -8.51 -13.11 37.66
CA VAL A 271 -9.83 -12.46 37.67
C VAL A 271 -9.74 -11.05 38.25
N GLU A 272 -9.08 -10.90 39.40
CA GLU A 272 -8.88 -9.58 40.04
C GLU A 272 -8.03 -8.66 39.15
N ALA A 273 -6.94 -9.18 38.56
CA ALA A 273 -6.07 -8.39 37.69
C ALA A 273 -6.81 -7.83 36.45
N PHE A 274 -7.62 -8.64 35.75
CA PHE A 274 -8.40 -8.15 34.60
C PHE A 274 -9.52 -7.20 35.00
N LYS A 275 -10.09 -7.39 36.19
CA LYS A 275 -11.11 -6.50 36.72
C LYS A 275 -10.54 -5.12 37.05
N ASP A 276 -9.42 -5.09 37.76
CA ASP A 276 -8.71 -3.87 38.10
C ASP A 276 -8.21 -3.16 36.83
N ASP A 277 -7.70 -3.91 35.84
CA ASP A 277 -7.27 -3.34 34.56
C ASP A 277 -8.43 -2.65 33.82
N TYR A 278 -9.60 -3.31 33.71
CA TYR A 278 -10.78 -2.69 33.10
C TYR A 278 -11.26 -1.43 33.85
N GLU A 279 -11.26 -1.47 35.18
CA GLU A 279 -11.65 -0.33 36.03
C GLU A 279 -10.67 0.85 35.93
N ASN A 280 -9.40 0.59 35.62
CA ASN A 280 -8.37 1.63 35.44
C ASN A 280 -8.34 2.21 34.02
N VAL A 281 -8.74 1.45 33.01
CA VAL A 281 -8.69 1.84 31.59
C VAL A 281 -9.98 2.54 31.12
N THR A 282 -11.10 2.37 31.85
CA THR A 282 -12.42 2.89 31.44
C THR A 282 -12.92 4.00 32.36
N ASP A 283 -13.36 5.13 31.79
CA ASP A 283 -13.87 6.28 32.57
C ASP A 283 -15.19 5.99 33.31
N GLU A 284 -16.07 5.16 32.73
CA GLU A 284 -17.34 4.72 33.33
C GLU A 284 -17.42 3.18 33.39
N PRO A 285 -16.83 2.54 34.42
CA PRO A 285 -16.78 1.08 34.51
C PRO A 285 -18.19 0.50 34.75
N ASN A 286 -18.59 -0.43 33.88
CA ASN A 286 -19.86 -1.16 34.00
C ASN A 286 -19.61 -2.59 34.49
N LYS A 287 -20.34 -3.01 35.52
CA LYS A 287 -20.24 -4.37 36.07
C LYS A 287 -20.49 -5.46 35.02
N TYR A 288 -21.44 -5.27 34.11
CA TYR A 288 -21.72 -6.24 33.04
C TYR A 288 -20.52 -6.41 32.10
N ILE A 289 -19.86 -5.30 31.75
CA ILE A 289 -18.70 -5.29 30.86
C ILE A 289 -17.47 -5.86 31.58
N SER A 290 -17.27 -5.50 32.85
CA SER A 290 -16.24 -6.09 33.70
C SER A 290 -16.38 -7.61 33.77
N ASP A 291 -17.59 -8.13 34.00
CA ASP A 291 -17.85 -9.57 34.02
C ASP A 291 -17.65 -10.20 32.62
N LEU A 292 -17.96 -9.48 31.53
CA LEU A 292 -17.71 -9.93 30.15
C LEU A 292 -16.21 -10.06 29.85
N VAL A 293 -15.39 -9.08 30.25
CA VAL A 293 -13.92 -9.10 30.11
C VAL A 293 -13.36 -10.32 30.84
N VAL A 294 -13.72 -10.48 32.11
CA VAL A 294 -13.26 -11.61 32.94
C VAL A 294 -13.64 -12.95 32.31
N ARG A 295 -14.90 -13.13 31.89
CA ARG A 295 -15.35 -14.39 31.26
C ARG A 295 -14.62 -14.71 29.96
N THR A 296 -14.29 -13.67 29.19
CA THR A 296 -13.57 -13.85 27.92
C THR A 296 -12.13 -14.30 28.16
N PHE A 297 -11.39 -13.59 29.02
CA PHE A 297 -9.96 -13.80 29.20
C PHE A 297 -9.59 -14.84 30.26
N VAL A 298 -10.54 -15.30 31.10
CA VAL A 298 -10.24 -16.26 32.17
C VAL A 298 -10.95 -17.62 32.00
N PRO A 299 -10.20 -18.74 31.90
CA PRO A 299 -10.51 -20.08 32.40
C PRO A 299 -11.96 -20.53 32.57
N LEU A 300 -12.44 -20.13 33.74
CA LEU A 300 -13.27 -20.93 34.63
C LEU A 300 -14.14 -20.03 35.51
N ALA A 301 -14.36 -18.77 35.13
CA ALA A 301 -15.28 -17.88 35.83
C ALA A 301 -16.72 -18.34 35.59
N LYS A 302 -17.14 -19.42 36.29
CA LYS A 302 -18.54 -19.84 36.39
C LYS A 302 -19.29 -18.89 37.31
N THR A 303 -19.39 -17.63 36.93
CA THR A 303 -20.45 -16.75 37.40
C THR A 303 -21.68 -17.04 36.53
N PHE A 304 -22.53 -17.94 37.01
CA PHE A 304 -23.89 -18.10 36.47
C PHE A 304 -24.62 -16.78 36.70
N VAL A 305 -24.75 -15.97 35.66
CA VAL A 305 -25.73 -14.90 35.65
C VAL A 305 -27.03 -15.55 35.18
N ASP A 306 -28.05 -15.54 36.04
CA ASP A 306 -29.39 -16.02 35.75
C ASP A 306 -30.02 -15.00 34.78
N VAL A 307 -29.88 -15.21 33.47
CA VAL A 307 -30.39 -14.29 32.43
C VAL A 307 -31.43 -15.00 31.58
N ASP A 308 -32.46 -14.26 31.20
CA ASP A 308 -33.53 -14.69 30.29
C ASP A 308 -32.96 -15.09 28.90
N PRO A 309 -33.11 -16.37 28.48
CA PRO A 309 -32.63 -16.84 27.19
C PRO A 309 -33.21 -16.08 25.99
N GLU A 310 -34.46 -15.61 26.08
CA GLU A 310 -35.12 -14.90 24.98
C GLU A 310 -34.49 -13.52 24.77
N GLN A 311 -34.25 -12.80 25.87
CA GLN A 311 -33.59 -11.49 25.85
C GLN A 311 -32.13 -11.57 25.38
N GLU A 312 -31.41 -12.64 25.72
CA GLU A 312 -30.04 -12.87 25.26
C GLU A 312 -29.98 -13.16 23.74
N VAL A 313 -30.96 -13.89 23.20
CA VAL A 313 -31.09 -14.10 21.76
C VAL A 313 -31.35 -12.79 21.02
N GLU A 314 -32.19 -11.91 21.58
CA GLU A 314 -32.44 -10.57 21.03
C GLU A 314 -31.16 -9.71 21.07
N ASN A 315 -30.46 -9.68 22.21
CA ASN A 315 -29.20 -8.95 22.37
C ASN A 315 -28.13 -9.44 21.37
N TYR A 316 -27.97 -10.75 21.22
CA TYR A 316 -27.06 -11.34 20.24
C TYR A 316 -27.37 -10.85 18.81
N ASN A 317 -28.63 -10.94 18.39
CA ASN A 317 -29.04 -10.54 17.04
C ASN A 317 -28.85 -9.03 16.82
N ASN A 318 -29.11 -8.20 17.84
CA ASN A 318 -28.90 -6.75 17.80
C ASN A 318 -27.42 -6.38 17.73
N TYR A 319 -26.57 -6.97 18.55
CA TYR A 319 -25.12 -6.74 18.51
C TYR A 319 -24.51 -7.18 17.19
N LEU A 320 -24.95 -8.32 16.64
CA LEU A 320 -24.49 -8.81 15.35
C LEU A 320 -24.91 -7.87 14.20
N ALA A 321 -26.14 -7.35 14.23
CA ALA A 321 -26.62 -6.37 13.25
C ALA A 321 -25.89 -5.03 13.36
N PHE A 322 -25.64 -4.56 14.59
CA PHE A 322 -24.88 -3.33 14.84
C PHE A 322 -23.42 -3.46 14.39
N TYR A 323 -22.75 -4.58 14.71
CA TYR A 323 -21.41 -4.89 14.24
C TYR A 323 -21.35 -4.87 12.70
N LYS A 324 -22.33 -5.49 12.04
CA LYS A 324 -22.44 -5.47 10.57
C LYS A 324 -22.49 -4.04 10.04
N SER A 325 -23.43 -3.22 10.52
CA SER A 325 -23.61 -1.84 10.04
C SER A 325 -22.35 -1.00 10.29
N ALA A 326 -21.76 -1.11 11.48
CA ALA A 326 -20.57 -0.38 11.86
C ALA A 326 -19.37 -0.73 10.96
N GLN A 327 -19.20 -2.01 10.60
CA GLN A 327 -18.13 -2.45 9.70
C GLN A 327 -18.39 -2.05 8.25
N GLU A 328 -19.62 -2.17 7.75
CA GLU A 328 -20.00 -1.71 6.41
C GLU A 328 -19.71 -0.21 6.22
N ASP A 329 -20.15 0.61 7.18
CA ASP A 329 -19.95 2.07 7.15
C ASP A 329 -18.46 2.44 7.29
N PHE A 330 -17.71 1.77 8.18
CA PHE A 330 -16.28 1.98 8.32
C PHE A 330 -15.56 1.69 7.00
N ILE A 331 -15.79 0.52 6.39
CA ILE A 331 -15.12 0.11 5.16
C ILE A 331 -15.45 1.07 4.02
N LYS A 332 -16.70 1.52 3.90
CA LYS A 332 -17.11 2.49 2.88
C LYS A 332 -16.32 3.80 2.98
N ILE A 333 -16.14 4.33 4.19
CA ILE A 333 -15.43 5.60 4.42
C ILE A 333 -13.90 5.42 4.39
N ALA A 334 -13.38 4.32 4.92
CA ALA A 334 -11.95 4.05 5.01
C ALA A 334 -11.34 3.61 3.68
N LYS A 335 -12.14 3.00 2.78
CA LYS A 335 -11.66 2.44 1.50
C LYS A 335 -10.79 3.41 0.70
N PRO A 336 -11.20 4.67 0.40
CA PRO A 336 -10.36 5.58 -0.37
C PRO A 336 -9.00 5.82 0.29
N LEU A 337 -8.95 6.00 1.62
CA LEU A 337 -7.69 6.18 2.33
C LEU A 337 -6.83 4.90 2.28
N ILE A 338 -7.45 3.75 2.43
CA ILE A 338 -6.77 2.44 2.40
C ILE A 338 -6.17 2.15 1.02
N GLU A 339 -6.88 2.45 -0.07
CA GLU A 339 -6.36 2.27 -1.43
C GLU A 339 -5.10 3.13 -1.65
N LYS A 340 -5.06 4.36 -1.11
CA LYS A 340 -3.86 5.22 -1.13
C LYS A 340 -2.70 4.64 -0.32
N VAL A 341 -2.97 4.20 0.91
CA VAL A 341 -1.97 3.56 1.79
C VAL A 341 -1.41 2.29 1.13
N LEU A 342 -2.25 1.46 0.52
CA LEU A 342 -1.84 0.30 -0.26
C LEU A 342 -1.02 0.70 -1.49
N GLY A 343 -1.38 1.78 -2.18
CA GLY A 343 -0.59 2.33 -3.28
C GLY A 343 0.83 2.67 -2.85
N VAL A 344 1.01 3.39 -1.74
CA VAL A 344 2.33 3.71 -1.19
C VAL A 344 3.10 2.45 -0.78
N LYS A 345 2.42 1.48 -0.14
CA LYS A 345 3.02 0.17 0.18
C LYS A 345 3.55 -0.51 -1.09
N MET A 346 2.72 -0.59 -2.13
CA MET A 346 3.07 -1.25 -3.39
C MET A 346 4.15 -0.50 -4.16
N PHE A 347 4.25 0.82 -4.06
CA PHE A 347 5.37 1.61 -4.62
C PHE A 347 6.71 1.14 -4.05
N PHE A 348 6.83 1.08 -2.71
CA PHE A 348 8.08 0.67 -2.06
C PHE A 348 8.38 -0.82 -2.20
N GLU A 349 7.35 -1.68 -2.24
CA GLU A 349 7.53 -3.12 -2.45
C GLU A 349 8.14 -3.47 -3.81
N GLN A 350 8.01 -2.62 -4.84
CA GLN A 350 8.67 -2.89 -6.13
C GLN A 350 10.21 -2.91 -6.03
N TYR A 351 10.79 -2.39 -4.95
CA TYR A 351 12.22 -2.38 -4.70
C TYR A 351 12.63 -3.50 -3.73
N ASP A 352 12.96 -4.67 -4.28
CA ASP A 352 13.39 -5.87 -3.55
C ASP A 352 14.88 -6.18 -3.80
N VAL A 353 15.77 -5.49 -3.07
CA VAL A 353 17.23 -5.65 -3.19
C VAL A 353 17.84 -5.88 -1.81
N ARG A 354 18.82 -6.78 -1.72
CA ARG A 354 19.49 -7.09 -0.44
C ARG A 354 20.39 -5.96 0.04
N MET A 355 21.09 -5.31 -0.89
CA MET A 355 21.99 -4.19 -0.61
C MET A 355 21.57 -2.99 -1.44
N GLY A 356 20.87 -2.04 -0.82
CA GLY A 356 20.43 -0.83 -1.51
C GLY A 356 21.57 0.12 -1.86
N LEU A 357 21.51 0.72 -3.05
CA LEU A 357 22.39 1.83 -3.45
C LEU A 357 21.56 3.10 -3.66
N MET A 358 20.59 3.03 -4.60
CA MET A 358 19.74 4.14 -5.01
C MET A 358 18.29 3.78 -4.69
N LYS A 359 17.92 3.80 -3.40
CA LYS A 359 16.56 3.43 -2.98
C LYS A 359 15.55 4.47 -3.49
N PRO A 360 14.42 4.06 -4.10
CA PRO A 360 13.36 4.99 -4.46
C PRO A 360 12.86 5.77 -3.24
N THR A 361 12.60 7.05 -3.41
CA THR A 361 12.07 7.95 -2.37
C THR A 361 10.80 8.63 -2.88
N LEU A 362 9.83 8.81 -2.00
CA LEU A 362 8.52 9.38 -2.32
C LEU A 362 8.31 10.68 -1.54
N LEU A 363 8.10 11.78 -2.25
CA LEU A 363 7.74 13.09 -1.69
C LEU A 363 6.23 13.26 -1.80
N ILE A 364 5.51 13.24 -0.69
CA ILE A 364 4.04 13.29 -0.71
C ILE A 364 3.58 14.73 -0.48
N THR A 365 2.78 15.29 -1.38
CA THR A 365 2.33 16.70 -1.26
C THR A 365 1.38 16.92 -0.08
N ASN A 366 0.67 15.87 0.32
CA ASN A 366 -0.32 15.84 1.40
C ASN A 366 -1.41 16.92 1.29
N ILE A 367 -1.81 17.20 0.05
CA ILE A 367 -2.87 18.16 -0.26
C ILE A 367 -3.58 17.76 -1.53
N LYS A 368 -4.86 18.11 -1.63
CA LYS A 368 -5.67 17.86 -2.81
C LYS A 368 -5.02 18.53 -4.04
N PRO A 369 -4.85 17.83 -5.17
CA PRO A 369 -4.21 18.40 -6.35
C PRO A 369 -4.92 19.66 -6.88
N GLU A 370 -6.24 19.74 -6.71
CA GLU A 370 -7.04 20.92 -7.00
C GLU A 370 -6.54 22.19 -6.31
N MET A 371 -6.00 22.08 -5.09
CA MET A 371 -5.47 23.22 -4.34
C MET A 371 -4.11 23.69 -4.86
N ILE A 372 -3.31 22.77 -5.39
CA ILE A 372 -1.98 23.06 -5.96
C ILE A 372 -2.13 23.89 -7.24
N VAL A 373 -3.14 23.57 -8.05
CA VAL A 373 -3.37 24.25 -9.34
C VAL A 373 -4.11 25.60 -9.22
N LYS A 374 -4.56 25.99 -8.01
CA LYS A 374 -5.18 27.31 -7.80
C LYS A 374 -4.18 28.44 -8.05
N ALA A 375 -4.69 29.58 -8.53
CA ALA A 375 -3.88 30.78 -8.77
C ALA A 375 -3.14 31.21 -7.48
N GLY A 376 -1.86 31.53 -7.61
CA GLY A 376 -0.95 31.84 -6.49
C GLY A 376 -0.27 30.61 -5.85
N ASN A 377 -0.89 29.43 -5.87
CA ASN A 377 -0.27 28.20 -5.35
C ASN A 377 0.62 27.49 -6.38
N LYS A 378 0.34 27.67 -7.68
CA LYS A 378 1.21 27.15 -8.75
C LYS A 378 2.63 27.70 -8.64
N ASP A 379 2.77 28.96 -8.24
CA ASP A 379 4.07 29.62 -8.13
C ASP A 379 4.89 29.04 -6.96
N LYS A 380 4.24 28.60 -5.88
CA LYS A 380 4.90 27.86 -4.79
C LYS A 380 5.54 26.57 -5.30
N LEU A 381 4.78 25.76 -6.06
CA LEU A 381 5.30 24.53 -6.66
C LEU A 381 6.45 24.85 -7.63
N ARG A 382 6.34 25.94 -8.40
CA ARG A 382 7.39 26.39 -9.31
C ARG A 382 8.67 26.74 -8.55
N ALA A 383 8.59 27.52 -7.47
CA ALA A 383 9.73 27.88 -6.63
C ALA A 383 10.45 26.64 -6.05
N PHE A 384 9.67 25.65 -5.59
CA PHE A 384 10.22 24.37 -5.14
C PHE A 384 10.97 23.63 -6.25
N LEU A 385 10.38 23.52 -7.45
CA LEU A 385 10.99 22.83 -8.58
C LEU A 385 12.18 23.59 -9.18
N ASN A 386 12.18 24.92 -9.20
CA ASN A 386 13.36 25.73 -9.53
C ASN A 386 14.54 25.38 -8.62
N THR A 387 14.26 25.22 -7.33
CA THR A 387 15.29 24.91 -6.32
C THR A 387 15.85 23.51 -6.49
N THR A 388 14.99 22.54 -6.79
CA THR A 388 15.35 21.12 -6.80
C THR A 388 15.80 20.60 -8.17
N ASN A 389 15.30 21.16 -9.27
CA ASN A 389 15.53 20.65 -10.63
C ASN A 389 16.41 21.56 -11.50
N GLU A 390 16.41 22.88 -11.27
CA GLU A 390 17.23 23.81 -12.08
C GLU A 390 18.65 24.02 -11.55
N LYS A 391 18.88 23.85 -10.25
CA LYS A 391 20.23 23.92 -9.68
C LYS A 391 21.12 22.77 -10.20
N ASN A 392 22.44 22.99 -10.19
CA ASN A 392 23.45 21.97 -10.52
C ASN A 392 23.75 21.01 -9.35
N ASP A 393 22.88 20.99 -8.34
CA ASP A 393 22.82 19.97 -7.29
C ASP A 393 21.63 19.04 -7.58
N PHE A 394 21.93 17.76 -7.80
CA PHE A 394 20.94 16.77 -8.22
C PHE A 394 20.40 15.90 -7.08
N ASP A 395 20.87 16.10 -5.85
CA ASP A 395 20.50 15.25 -4.71
C ASP A 395 19.00 15.34 -4.40
N ASN A 396 18.39 16.51 -4.61
CA ASN A 396 16.97 16.75 -4.38
C ASN A 396 16.10 16.75 -5.64
N THR A 397 16.68 16.47 -6.81
CA THR A 397 15.96 16.57 -8.09
C THR A 397 14.81 15.57 -8.18
N VAL A 398 13.63 16.07 -8.54
CA VAL A 398 12.44 15.25 -8.80
C VAL A 398 12.47 14.74 -10.24
N TRP A 399 12.31 13.43 -10.41
CA TRP A 399 12.34 12.76 -11.72
C TRP A 399 10.97 12.27 -12.15
N PHE A 400 10.20 11.74 -11.20
CA PHE A 400 8.90 11.13 -11.46
C PHE A 400 7.79 11.80 -10.66
N GLY A 401 6.56 11.69 -11.15
CA GLY A 401 5.35 12.09 -10.43
C GLY A 401 4.28 11.00 -10.49
N ILE A 402 3.42 10.93 -9.48
CA ILE A 402 2.26 10.02 -9.42
C ILE A 402 1.01 10.88 -9.28
N TYR A 403 0.07 10.74 -10.22
CA TYR A 403 -1.24 11.38 -10.20
C TYR A 403 -2.34 10.33 -10.36
N PRO A 404 -2.82 9.74 -9.25
CA PRO A 404 -3.71 8.58 -9.30
C PRO A 404 -5.19 8.95 -9.46
N ASN A 405 -6.04 7.94 -9.61
CA ASN A 405 -7.50 8.03 -9.49
C ASN A 405 -8.18 9.10 -10.37
N VAL A 406 -7.83 9.15 -11.67
CA VAL A 406 -8.43 10.08 -12.63
C VAL A 406 -9.81 9.61 -13.10
N ASP A 407 -10.78 10.52 -13.14
CA ASP A 407 -12.15 10.21 -13.58
C ASP A 407 -12.17 9.73 -15.04
N LEU A 408 -12.76 8.55 -15.26
CA LEU A 408 -12.93 7.95 -16.58
C LEU A 408 -14.19 8.50 -17.29
N GLU A 409 -15.18 8.98 -16.53
CA GLU A 409 -16.48 9.38 -17.06
C GLU A 409 -16.51 10.84 -17.52
N MET A 410 -16.44 11.08 -18.83
CA MET A 410 -16.92 12.35 -19.37
C MET A 410 -18.44 12.30 -19.42
N LYS A 411 -19.11 13.01 -18.50
CA LYS A 411 -20.57 13.21 -18.39
C LYS A 411 -21.34 12.73 -19.63
N LYS A 412 -21.69 11.45 -19.69
CA LYS A 412 -22.76 11.00 -20.59
C LYS A 412 -24.04 11.49 -19.95
N SER A 413 -24.86 12.22 -20.69
CA SER A 413 -26.24 12.51 -20.30
C SER A 413 -26.97 11.17 -20.16
N GLU A 414 -27.02 10.62 -18.95
CA GLU A 414 -27.73 9.38 -18.68
C GLU A 414 -29.20 9.57 -19.05
N LYS A 415 -29.68 8.81 -20.03
CA LYS A 415 -31.11 8.68 -20.26
C LYS A 415 -31.70 8.06 -18.99
N LYS A 416 -32.72 8.69 -18.39
CA LYS A 416 -33.47 8.09 -17.27
C LYS A 416 -34.07 6.77 -17.74
N VAL A 417 -33.43 5.66 -17.41
CA VAL A 417 -33.96 4.32 -17.62
C VAL A 417 -34.97 4.06 -16.51
N ARG A 418 -36.14 3.54 -16.87
CA ARG A 418 -37.18 3.17 -15.89
C ARG A 418 -36.66 1.97 -15.08
N GLU A 419 -36.50 2.14 -13.77
CA GLU A 419 -36.13 1.04 -12.86
C GLU A 419 -37.22 -0.03 -12.87
N ARG A 420 -36.91 -1.20 -13.44
CA ARG A 420 -37.77 -2.40 -13.42
C ARG A 420 -37.29 -3.44 -12.40
N PHE A 421 -36.06 -3.28 -11.92
CA PHE A 421 -35.37 -4.11 -10.95
C PHE A 421 -34.67 -3.19 -9.95
N MET A 422 -34.46 -3.64 -8.70
CA MET A 422 -33.64 -2.88 -7.75
C MET A 422 -32.24 -2.71 -8.32
N GLY A 423 -31.92 -1.48 -8.71
CA GLY A 423 -30.60 -1.10 -9.18
C GLY A 423 -29.73 -0.59 -8.05
N SER A 424 -28.43 -0.47 -8.31
CA SER A 424 -27.52 0.26 -7.44
C SER A 424 -28.03 1.70 -7.26
N LYS A 425 -28.26 2.10 -6.00
CA LYS A 425 -28.50 3.52 -5.67
C LYS A 425 -27.23 4.29 -6.09
N LYS A 426 -27.38 5.53 -6.55
CA LYS A 426 -26.21 6.38 -6.87
C LYS A 426 -25.43 6.59 -5.58
N ASP A 427 -24.38 5.81 -5.41
CA ASP A 427 -23.49 5.91 -4.26
C ASP A 427 -22.86 7.30 -4.21
N GLU A 428 -22.59 7.77 -2.98
CA GLU A 428 -21.91 9.03 -2.72
C GLU A 428 -20.62 9.08 -3.53
N LYS A 429 -20.38 10.22 -4.18
CA LYS A 429 -19.23 10.43 -5.06
C LYS A 429 -17.96 10.17 -4.28
N THR A 430 -17.29 9.04 -4.57
CA THR A 430 -15.87 8.88 -4.26
C THR A 430 -15.12 10.08 -4.82
N GLU A 431 -14.22 10.63 -4.03
CA GLU A 431 -13.42 11.78 -4.45
C GLU A 431 -12.52 11.34 -5.61
N LYS A 432 -12.67 11.97 -6.78
CA LYS A 432 -11.94 11.63 -8.01
C LYS A 432 -11.11 12.83 -8.47
N ASN A 433 -9.94 12.53 -9.01
CA ASN A 433 -9.12 13.53 -9.67
C ASN A 433 -9.61 13.76 -11.10
N THR A 434 -9.41 14.97 -11.64
CA THR A 434 -9.88 15.32 -12.99
C THR A 434 -8.72 15.46 -13.96
N VAL A 435 -9.03 15.27 -15.26
CA VAL A 435 -8.09 15.53 -16.36
C VAL A 435 -7.75 17.02 -16.46
N GLU A 436 -8.66 17.90 -16.08
CA GLU A 436 -8.44 19.36 -16.08
C GLU A 436 -7.35 19.77 -15.08
N VAL A 437 -7.38 19.22 -13.87
CA VAL A 437 -6.35 19.46 -12.85
C VAL A 437 -5.02 18.85 -13.29
N LEU A 438 -5.04 17.66 -13.89
CA LEU A 438 -3.83 17.03 -14.45
C LEU A 438 -3.17 17.92 -15.51
N THR A 439 -3.94 18.42 -16.49
CA THR A 439 -3.45 19.33 -17.52
C THR A 439 -2.80 20.57 -16.91
N ASN A 440 -3.46 21.20 -15.93
CA ASN A 440 -2.97 22.38 -15.24
C ASN A 440 -1.70 22.14 -14.41
N LEU A 441 -1.53 20.92 -13.89
CA LEU A 441 -0.34 20.52 -13.15
C LEU A 441 0.83 20.24 -14.12
N MET A 442 0.53 19.57 -15.24
CA MET A 442 1.51 19.25 -16.27
C MET A 442 2.09 20.46 -16.99
N THR A 443 1.37 21.60 -17.04
CA THR A 443 1.97 22.85 -17.55
C THR A 443 3.17 23.31 -16.72
N VAL A 444 3.25 22.95 -15.44
CA VAL A 444 4.39 23.27 -14.57
C VAL A 444 5.41 22.14 -14.59
N LEU A 445 4.99 20.90 -14.38
CA LEU A 445 5.90 19.75 -14.25
C LEU A 445 6.72 19.47 -15.51
N ALA A 446 6.16 19.73 -16.69
CA ALA A 446 6.86 19.54 -17.95
C ALA A 446 8.03 20.52 -18.15
N GLU A 447 7.95 21.74 -17.60
CA GLU A 447 9.06 22.72 -17.63
C GLU A 447 10.31 22.12 -16.96
N TYR A 448 10.11 21.33 -15.90
CA TYR A 448 11.17 20.67 -15.13
C TYR A 448 11.45 19.22 -15.54
N ARG A 449 10.84 18.77 -16.65
CA ARG A 449 11.03 17.44 -17.25
C ARG A 449 10.66 16.28 -16.32
N VAL A 450 9.68 16.49 -15.43
CA VAL A 450 9.19 15.48 -14.48
C VAL A 450 8.20 14.55 -15.19
N GLN A 451 8.51 13.25 -15.26
CA GLN A 451 7.64 12.26 -15.89
C GLN A 451 6.53 11.80 -14.93
N VAL A 452 5.27 12.01 -15.29
CA VAL A 452 4.11 11.74 -14.44
C VAL A 452 3.38 10.50 -14.89
N PHE A 453 3.26 9.53 -13.98
CA PHE A 453 2.42 8.35 -14.11
C PHE A 453 1.02 8.68 -13.60
N PHE A 454 0.01 8.45 -14.44
CA PHE A 454 -1.38 8.60 -14.03
C PHE A 454 -2.21 7.39 -14.43
N ASN A 455 -3.24 7.09 -13.69
CA ASN A 455 -4.18 6.01 -13.99
C ASN A 455 -5.62 6.50 -13.78
N PHE A 456 -6.56 5.84 -14.44
CA PHE A 456 -7.98 6.09 -14.22
C PHE A 456 -8.46 5.42 -12.92
N GLU A 457 -9.59 5.86 -12.39
CA GLU A 457 -10.19 5.36 -11.14
C GLU A 457 -10.27 3.82 -11.03
N GLY A 458 -9.99 3.29 -9.84
CA GLY A 458 -10.05 1.85 -9.54
C GLY A 458 -11.48 1.29 -9.59
N LYS A 459 -11.85 0.68 -10.71
CA LYS A 459 -13.16 0.04 -10.92
C LYS A 459 -13.08 -1.26 -11.72
N PRO A 460 -14.15 -2.07 -11.75
CA PRO A 460 -14.24 -3.23 -12.64
C PRO A 460 -13.94 -2.88 -14.10
N GLU A 461 -14.34 -1.70 -14.57
CA GLU A 461 -14.00 -1.26 -15.93
C GLU A 461 -12.51 -1.01 -16.13
N THR A 462 -11.75 -0.67 -15.11
CA THR A 462 -10.30 -0.41 -15.25
C THR A 462 -9.42 -1.61 -14.89
N SER A 463 -10.02 -2.79 -14.70
CA SER A 463 -9.34 -4.02 -14.28
C SER A 463 -8.69 -4.79 -15.44
N PHE A 464 -7.88 -5.79 -15.11
CA PHE A 464 -7.31 -6.73 -16.07
C PHE A 464 -8.39 -7.46 -16.90
N ASP A 465 -9.48 -7.88 -16.26
CA ASP A 465 -10.59 -8.58 -16.94
C ASP A 465 -11.25 -7.70 -18.00
N ASN A 466 -11.45 -6.42 -17.69
CA ASN A 466 -12.04 -5.48 -18.65
C ASN A 466 -11.07 -5.14 -19.79
N LEU A 467 -9.78 -4.93 -19.49
CA LEU A 467 -8.79 -4.69 -20.54
C LEU A 467 -8.66 -5.90 -21.48
N ALA A 468 -8.74 -7.11 -20.95
CA ALA A 468 -8.68 -8.35 -21.73
C ALA A 468 -9.90 -8.56 -22.66
N THR A 469 -11.01 -7.87 -22.40
CA THR A 469 -12.26 -8.02 -23.16
C THR A 469 -12.57 -6.82 -24.05
N MET A 470 -12.40 -5.60 -23.54
CA MET A 470 -12.72 -4.35 -24.24
C MET A 470 -11.52 -3.69 -24.93
N GLY A 471 -10.29 -4.08 -24.59
CA GLY A 471 -9.08 -3.50 -25.17
C GLY A 471 -8.76 -2.08 -24.71
N VAL A 472 -7.86 -1.41 -25.44
CA VAL A 472 -7.29 -0.11 -25.05
C VAL A 472 -8.03 1.10 -25.60
N ASP A 473 -8.94 0.91 -26.56
CA ASP A 473 -9.54 1.99 -27.36
C ASP A 473 -10.20 3.08 -26.51
N LYS A 474 -10.91 2.69 -25.44
CA LYS A 474 -11.57 3.64 -24.52
C LYS A 474 -10.58 4.57 -23.81
N TYR A 475 -9.38 4.09 -23.50
CA TYR A 475 -8.36 4.89 -22.81
C TYR A 475 -7.70 5.86 -23.77
N ILE A 476 -7.47 5.43 -25.02
CA ILE A 476 -6.97 6.28 -26.09
C ILE A 476 -7.94 7.43 -26.33
N GLU A 477 -9.24 7.14 -26.51
CA GLU A 477 -10.26 8.17 -26.70
C GLU A 477 -10.25 9.23 -25.58
N LYS A 478 -10.09 8.79 -24.32
CA LYS A 478 -10.07 9.70 -23.15
C LYS A 478 -8.80 10.51 -23.02
N THR A 479 -7.68 9.99 -23.50
CA THR A 479 -6.37 10.67 -23.40
C THR A 479 -6.07 11.56 -24.61
N GLN A 480 -6.91 11.59 -25.63
CA GLN A 480 -6.75 12.47 -26.81
C GLN A 480 -6.54 13.94 -26.45
N VAL A 481 -7.22 14.45 -25.41
CA VAL A 481 -7.08 15.85 -24.96
C VAL A 481 -5.70 16.16 -24.36
N LEU A 482 -4.94 15.13 -23.98
CA LEU A 482 -3.60 15.21 -23.41
C LEU A 482 -2.50 15.00 -24.47
N GLU A 483 -2.87 14.69 -25.71
CA GLU A 483 -1.94 14.49 -26.83
C GLU A 483 -1.60 15.81 -27.54
N ASN A 484 -0.47 15.83 -28.26
CA ASN A 484 0.03 16.98 -29.04
C ASN A 484 0.27 18.26 -28.20
N GLN A 485 0.50 18.10 -26.91
CA GLN A 485 0.87 19.18 -26.00
C GLN A 485 2.37 19.10 -25.70
N LYS A 486 2.98 20.22 -25.31
CA LYS A 486 4.40 20.25 -24.90
C LYS A 486 4.69 19.27 -23.77
N TYR A 487 3.71 19.03 -22.90
CA TYR A 487 3.84 18.12 -21.77
C TYR A 487 3.55 16.65 -22.09
N SER A 488 3.04 16.31 -23.28
CA SER A 488 2.64 14.93 -23.63
C SER A 488 3.81 13.94 -23.53
N GLU A 489 5.03 14.40 -23.79
CA GLU A 489 6.27 13.63 -23.64
C GLU A 489 6.54 13.16 -22.21
N TYR A 490 6.07 13.91 -21.22
CA TYR A 490 6.30 13.63 -19.81
C TYR A 490 5.11 12.95 -19.15
N LEU A 491 4.05 12.62 -19.90
CA LEU A 491 2.82 12.08 -19.34
C LEU A 491 2.62 10.62 -19.74
N ILE A 492 2.39 9.75 -18.76
CA ILE A 492 2.40 8.29 -18.91
C ILE A 492 1.08 7.72 -18.38
N PRO A 493 0.13 7.30 -19.26
CA PRO A 493 -1.10 6.64 -18.83
C PRO A 493 -0.80 5.19 -18.47
N VAL A 494 -1.18 4.77 -17.27
CA VAL A 494 -0.91 3.44 -16.73
C VAL A 494 -2.20 2.63 -16.66
N ILE A 495 -2.17 1.43 -17.24
CA ILE A 495 -3.31 0.50 -17.28
C ILE A 495 -2.85 -0.97 -17.18
N PRO A 496 -3.72 -1.88 -16.73
CA PRO A 496 -4.93 -1.65 -15.92
C PRO A 496 -4.60 -1.49 -14.43
N ASN A 497 -5.60 -1.17 -13.61
CA ASN A 497 -5.49 -1.19 -12.15
C ASN A 497 -5.50 -2.62 -11.61
N PHE A 498 -4.91 -2.78 -10.42
CA PHE A 498 -4.79 -4.09 -9.77
C PHE A 498 -5.99 -4.35 -8.86
N THR A 499 -6.56 -5.55 -8.93
CA THR A 499 -7.70 -5.96 -8.11
C THR A 499 -7.21 -6.73 -6.88
N ILE A 500 -7.41 -6.16 -5.70
CA ILE A 500 -7.13 -6.86 -4.43
C ILE A 500 -8.32 -7.73 -4.04
N ILE A 501 -9.52 -7.14 -4.01
CA ILE A 501 -10.78 -7.85 -3.78
C ILE A 501 -11.73 -7.58 -4.95
N PRO A 502 -12.09 -8.61 -5.74
CA PRO A 502 -13.13 -8.48 -6.76
C PRO A 502 -14.51 -8.26 -6.14
N LYS A 503 -15.35 -7.41 -6.75
CA LYS A 503 -16.70 -7.08 -6.28
C LYS A 503 -17.64 -8.30 -6.18
N ASP A 504 -17.44 -9.30 -7.03
CA ASP A 504 -18.20 -10.56 -7.04
C ASP A 504 -17.73 -11.57 -5.99
N LYS A 505 -16.56 -11.35 -5.38
CA LYS A 505 -15.94 -12.24 -4.39
C LYS A 505 -15.67 -11.55 -3.05
N SER A 506 -16.39 -10.46 -2.77
CA SER A 506 -16.18 -9.59 -1.61
C SER A 506 -17.15 -9.84 -0.45
N GLY A 507 -17.87 -10.97 -0.48
CA GLY A 507 -18.82 -11.35 0.56
C GLY A 507 -18.11 -11.74 1.86
N VAL A 508 -18.43 -11.04 2.94
CA VAL A 508 -17.94 -11.33 4.29
C VAL A 508 -19.07 -11.99 5.06
N MET A 509 -18.78 -13.19 5.57
CA MET A 509 -19.73 -13.98 6.35
C MET A 509 -19.51 -13.68 7.84
N LEU A 510 -20.55 -13.24 8.54
CA LEU A 510 -20.48 -12.94 9.97
C LEU A 510 -20.89 -14.18 10.78
N ASP A 511 -22.19 -14.35 11.00
CA ASP A 511 -22.75 -15.55 11.60
C ASP A 511 -24.26 -15.68 11.29
N TYR A 512 -24.84 -16.80 11.70
CA TYR A 512 -26.29 -17.01 11.67
C TYR A 512 -26.96 -16.31 12.85
N LYS A 513 -28.19 -15.83 12.64
CA LYS A 513 -29.07 -15.39 13.73
C LYS A 513 -29.37 -16.55 14.68
N MET A 514 -29.56 -16.21 15.95
CA MET A 514 -30.07 -17.14 16.94
C MET A 514 -31.59 -17.14 16.93
N LYS A 515 -32.16 -18.33 17.10
CA LYS A 515 -33.60 -18.55 17.32
C LYS A 515 -33.80 -19.25 18.65
N PHE A 516 -34.84 -18.85 19.35
CA PHE A 516 -35.36 -19.54 20.52
C PHE A 516 -36.60 -20.33 20.10
N GLU A 517 -36.57 -21.64 20.31
CA GLU A 517 -37.72 -22.54 20.10
C GLU A 517 -38.04 -23.22 21.44
N GLU A 518 -39.29 -23.14 21.91
CA GLU A 518 -39.71 -23.67 23.22
C GLU A 518 -39.46 -25.18 23.39
N GLU A 519 -39.42 -25.96 22.30
CA GLU A 519 -39.25 -27.42 22.31
C GLU A 519 -37.78 -27.89 22.17
N THR A 520 -36.91 -27.12 21.51
CA THR A 520 -35.53 -27.51 21.16
C THR A 520 -34.46 -26.64 21.83
N GLY A 521 -34.86 -25.55 22.49
CA GLY A 521 -33.98 -24.59 23.14
C GLY A 521 -33.42 -23.54 22.18
N VAL A 522 -32.30 -22.93 22.56
CA VAL A 522 -31.60 -21.93 21.73
C VAL A 522 -30.73 -22.64 20.70
N SER A 523 -30.89 -22.29 19.42
CA SER A 523 -30.01 -22.79 18.36
C SER A 523 -29.69 -21.71 17.32
N LEU A 524 -28.57 -21.90 16.62
CA LEU A 524 -28.26 -21.09 15.44
C LEU A 524 -29.19 -21.52 14.30
N SER A 525 -29.77 -20.55 13.61
CA SER A 525 -30.57 -20.82 12.42
C SER A 525 -29.75 -21.57 11.37
N LYS A 526 -30.39 -22.54 10.69
CA LYS A 526 -29.81 -23.25 9.55
C LYS A 526 -30.26 -22.67 8.21
N GLU A 527 -31.13 -21.67 8.24
CA GLU A 527 -31.69 -21.05 7.05
C GLU A 527 -30.69 -20.06 6.44
N GLN A 528 -30.56 -20.10 5.11
CA GLN A 528 -29.62 -19.23 4.40
C GLN A 528 -30.03 -17.75 4.45
N GLU A 529 -31.30 -17.46 4.73
CA GLU A 529 -31.83 -16.10 4.89
C GLU A 529 -31.41 -15.45 6.21
N ASP A 530 -31.13 -16.27 7.24
CA ASP A 530 -30.72 -15.81 8.57
C ASP A 530 -29.21 -15.62 8.71
N LEU A 531 -28.46 -15.87 7.64
CA LEU A 531 -27.02 -15.67 7.59
C LEU A 531 -26.71 -14.19 7.36
N LEU A 532 -26.23 -13.52 8.41
CA LEU A 532 -25.75 -12.15 8.26
C LEU A 532 -24.44 -12.14 7.47
N LYS A 533 -24.49 -11.45 6.33
CA LYS A 533 -23.34 -11.16 5.49
C LYS A 533 -23.39 -9.73 4.98
N PHE A 534 -22.23 -9.20 4.66
CA PHE A 534 -22.10 -7.93 3.94
C PHE A 534 -21.15 -8.08 2.76
N TRP A 535 -21.19 -7.10 1.84
CA TRP A 535 -20.32 -7.08 0.67
C TRP A 535 -19.41 -5.88 0.77
N ILE A 536 -18.10 -6.12 0.67
CA ILE A 536 -17.13 -5.04 0.52
C ILE A 536 -17.20 -4.57 -0.94
N GLU A 537 -17.19 -3.27 -1.19
CA GLU A 537 -16.97 -2.82 -2.56
C GLU A 537 -15.61 -3.32 -3.07
N GLY A 538 -15.47 -3.53 -4.38
CA GLY A 538 -14.18 -3.94 -4.93
C GLY A 538 -13.06 -3.01 -4.46
N VAL A 539 -11.94 -3.58 -4.02
CA VAL A 539 -10.76 -2.86 -3.51
C VAL A 539 -9.66 -2.98 -4.54
N TYR A 540 -9.10 -1.84 -4.94
CA TYR A 540 -8.14 -1.74 -6.02
C TYR A 540 -6.84 -1.06 -5.57
N VAL A 541 -5.74 -1.38 -6.26
CA VAL A 541 -4.51 -0.59 -6.19
C VAL A 541 -4.32 0.12 -7.52
N ASP A 542 -4.17 1.44 -7.42
CA ASP A 542 -3.92 2.32 -8.54
C ASP A 542 -2.60 1.96 -9.24
N ALA A 543 -2.68 1.75 -10.56
CA ALA A 543 -1.56 1.23 -11.33
C ALA A 543 -0.34 2.18 -11.37
N SER A 544 -0.58 3.49 -11.22
CA SER A 544 0.44 4.53 -11.27
C SER A 544 1.50 4.36 -10.17
N TYR A 545 1.12 3.93 -8.97
CA TYR A 545 2.06 3.63 -7.88
C TYR A 545 3.02 2.50 -8.24
N VAL A 546 2.49 1.40 -8.79
CA VAL A 546 3.28 0.23 -9.18
C VAL A 546 4.21 0.58 -10.35
N ALA A 547 3.73 1.35 -11.33
CA ALA A 547 4.53 1.77 -12.49
C ALA A 547 5.67 2.72 -12.08
N ALA A 548 5.40 3.72 -11.25
CA ALA A 548 6.43 4.60 -10.73
C ALA A 548 7.42 3.84 -9.83
N GLY A 549 6.94 2.89 -9.03
CA GLY A 549 7.77 2.05 -8.16
C GLY A 549 8.73 1.16 -8.96
N ILE A 550 8.24 0.47 -9.99
CA ILE A 550 9.09 -0.41 -10.82
C ILE A 550 10.09 0.38 -11.65
N ILE A 551 9.69 1.51 -12.24
CA ILE A 551 10.60 2.38 -12.99
C ILE A 551 11.62 3.06 -12.06
N GLY A 552 11.21 3.44 -10.85
CA GLY A 552 12.11 3.92 -9.82
C GLY A 552 13.11 2.86 -9.36
N ALA A 553 12.69 1.60 -9.24
CA ALA A 553 13.55 0.49 -8.89
C ALA A 553 14.58 0.17 -9.97
N THR A 554 14.20 0.20 -11.26
CA THR A 554 15.14 -0.04 -12.37
C THR A 554 16.24 1.01 -12.47
N GLN A 555 16.06 2.20 -11.89
CA GLN A 555 17.12 3.20 -11.83
C GLN A 555 18.31 2.76 -10.97
N CYS A 556 18.09 1.88 -9.99
CA CYS A 556 19.13 1.42 -9.09
C CYS A 556 20.05 0.40 -9.78
N PRO A 557 21.37 0.65 -9.83
CA PRO A 557 22.33 -0.29 -10.40
C PRO A 557 22.32 -1.64 -9.68
N ASN A 558 22.13 -1.67 -8.35
CA ASN A 558 22.09 -2.91 -7.59
C ASN A 558 20.82 -3.72 -7.86
N TYR A 559 19.68 -3.05 -8.09
CA TYR A 559 18.44 -3.73 -8.50
C TYR A 559 18.62 -4.46 -9.83
N LEU A 560 19.25 -3.79 -10.81
CA LEU A 560 19.58 -4.41 -12.09
C LEU A 560 20.64 -5.50 -11.95
N LYS A 561 21.67 -5.31 -11.11
CA LYS A 561 22.76 -6.26 -10.92
C LYS A 561 22.32 -7.60 -10.33
N GLU A 562 21.29 -7.61 -9.48
CA GLU A 562 20.70 -8.88 -8.98
C GLU A 562 19.95 -9.66 -10.09
N ARG A 563 19.64 -9.00 -11.22
CA ARG A 563 18.81 -9.55 -12.31
C ARG A 563 19.57 -9.77 -13.62
N PHE A 564 20.63 -9.01 -13.86
CA PHE A 564 21.43 -9.01 -15.07
C PHE A 564 22.92 -9.12 -14.73
N SER A 565 23.68 -9.86 -15.54
CA SER A 565 25.11 -10.09 -15.31
C SER A 565 25.99 -8.93 -15.78
N ASN A 566 25.55 -8.17 -16.79
CA ASN A 566 26.28 -7.08 -17.43
C ASN A 566 25.75 -5.71 -17.00
N VAL A 567 25.89 -5.37 -15.71
CA VAL A 567 25.48 -4.08 -15.14
C VAL A 567 26.68 -3.33 -14.57
N SER A 568 26.80 -2.05 -14.90
CA SER A 568 27.82 -1.18 -14.33
C SER A 568 27.33 -0.54 -13.03
N PRO A 569 28.09 -0.53 -11.93
CA PRO A 569 27.71 0.20 -10.72
C PRO A 569 27.77 1.74 -10.93
N GLN A 570 28.37 2.20 -12.03
CA GLN A 570 28.58 3.62 -12.33
C GLN A 570 27.42 4.24 -13.11
N TYR A 571 26.41 3.52 -13.57
CA TYR A 571 25.35 4.15 -14.36
C TYR A 571 23.98 3.89 -13.74
N PRO A 572 23.12 4.91 -13.60
CA PRO A 572 21.73 4.65 -13.28
C PRO A 572 21.04 3.93 -14.45
N GLY A 573 19.92 3.27 -14.18
CA GLY A 573 19.10 2.59 -15.19
C GLY A 573 18.29 3.50 -16.11
N VAL A 574 18.75 4.71 -16.43
CA VAL A 574 17.99 5.70 -17.22
C VAL A 574 17.76 5.27 -18.67
N ARG A 575 18.72 4.54 -19.25
CA ARG A 575 18.67 4.00 -20.62
C ARG A 575 18.06 2.60 -20.70
N PHE A 576 17.77 1.99 -19.56
CA PHE A 576 17.22 0.65 -19.48
C PHE A 576 15.84 0.61 -20.15
N ASP A 577 15.75 -0.10 -21.27
CA ASP A 577 14.49 -0.34 -21.95
C ASP A 577 13.84 -1.61 -21.39
N ILE A 578 12.80 -1.43 -20.58
CA ILE A 578 12.05 -2.54 -19.99
C ILE A 578 11.32 -3.39 -21.05
N GLU A 579 11.06 -2.84 -22.24
CA GLU A 579 10.42 -3.55 -23.35
C GLU A 579 11.43 -4.37 -24.19
N GLU A 580 12.73 -4.18 -24.01
CA GLU A 580 13.73 -4.86 -24.82
C GLU A 580 13.83 -6.35 -24.45
N LYS A 581 13.58 -7.24 -25.42
CA LYS A 581 13.74 -8.70 -25.28
C LYS A 581 12.96 -9.25 -24.07
N ASP A 582 13.67 -9.84 -23.11
CA ASP A 582 13.12 -10.48 -21.92
C ASP A 582 13.26 -9.60 -20.66
N ASN A 583 13.64 -8.32 -20.82
CA ASN A 583 13.92 -7.42 -19.70
C ASN A 583 12.73 -7.32 -18.72
N SER A 584 11.51 -7.23 -19.25
CA SER A 584 10.28 -7.19 -18.46
C SER A 584 10.03 -8.42 -17.59
N TYR A 585 10.54 -9.59 -17.98
CA TYR A 585 10.44 -10.83 -17.20
C TYR A 585 11.48 -10.88 -16.07
N HIS A 586 12.64 -10.25 -16.26
CA HIS A 586 13.65 -10.08 -15.23
C HIS A 586 13.27 -9.00 -14.21
N THR A 587 12.69 -7.89 -14.68
CA THR A 587 12.20 -6.78 -13.84
C THR A 587 10.67 -6.86 -13.66
N LYS A 588 10.19 -8.04 -13.24
CA LYS A 588 8.78 -8.27 -12.94
C LYS A 588 8.32 -7.50 -11.70
N THR A 589 7.03 -7.20 -11.62
CA THR A 589 6.42 -6.55 -10.44
C THR A 589 6.31 -7.52 -9.27
N THR A 590 6.07 -7.02 -8.06
CA THR A 590 5.73 -7.87 -6.91
C THR A 590 4.30 -8.42 -6.96
N MET A 591 3.46 -7.89 -7.87
CA MET A 591 2.04 -8.22 -7.97
C MET A 591 1.83 -9.62 -8.57
N SER A 592 0.91 -10.38 -7.98
CA SER A 592 0.49 -11.70 -8.48
C SER A 592 -0.41 -11.56 -9.71
N LYS A 593 -0.39 -12.55 -10.59
CA LYS A 593 -1.31 -12.62 -11.74
C LYS A 593 -2.79 -12.57 -11.35
N GLU A 594 -3.57 -11.85 -12.15
CA GLU A 594 -5.03 -11.75 -12.00
C GLU A 594 -5.76 -12.67 -12.97
N ILE A 595 -5.32 -12.69 -14.22
CA ILE A 595 -5.95 -13.41 -15.34
C ILE A 595 -4.97 -14.38 -16.02
N SER A 596 -5.46 -15.17 -16.97
CA SER A 596 -4.65 -16.13 -17.73
C SER A 596 -3.68 -15.50 -18.73
N GLY A 597 -3.93 -14.25 -19.14
CA GLY A 597 -3.15 -13.49 -20.12
C GLY A 597 -4.07 -12.80 -21.13
N PHE A 598 -3.52 -11.95 -21.99
CA PHE A 598 -4.28 -11.31 -23.06
C PHE A 598 -4.35 -12.21 -24.30
N THR A 599 -5.47 -12.14 -25.02
CA THR A 599 -5.61 -12.80 -26.33
C THR A 599 -4.71 -12.12 -27.37
N ASN A 600 -4.37 -12.83 -28.44
CA ASN A 600 -3.55 -12.26 -29.52
C ASN A 600 -4.20 -11.02 -30.13
N THR A 601 -5.53 -11.02 -30.32
CA THR A 601 -6.28 -9.86 -30.82
C THR A 601 -6.06 -8.61 -29.97
N ILE A 602 -6.07 -8.74 -28.64
CA ILE A 602 -5.84 -7.61 -27.73
C ILE A 602 -4.37 -7.17 -27.79
N LYS A 603 -3.43 -8.11 -27.84
CA LYS A 603 -1.99 -7.80 -28.00
C LYS A 603 -1.70 -7.07 -29.32
N ASP A 604 -2.27 -7.54 -30.42
CA ASP A 604 -2.15 -6.92 -31.74
C ASP A 604 -2.70 -5.49 -31.71
N ARG A 605 -3.83 -5.26 -31.04
CA ARG A 605 -4.40 -3.92 -30.85
C ARG A 605 -3.50 -3.01 -30.01
N ILE A 606 -2.93 -3.52 -28.91
CA ILE A 606 -1.96 -2.78 -28.09
C ILE A 606 -0.71 -2.42 -28.91
N ASN A 607 -0.19 -3.37 -29.69
CA ASN A 607 1.00 -3.17 -30.53
C ASN A 607 0.75 -2.22 -31.71
N GLN A 608 -0.47 -2.23 -32.27
CA GLN A 608 -0.86 -1.33 -33.34
C GLN A 608 -0.73 0.15 -32.91
N PHE A 609 -1.18 0.48 -31.70
CA PHE A 609 -1.10 1.84 -31.18
C PHE A 609 0.22 2.13 -30.44
N ASN A 610 0.86 1.10 -29.87
CA ASN A 610 1.95 1.24 -28.89
C ASN A 610 1.56 2.18 -27.74
N TYR A 611 0.35 2.05 -27.21
CA TYR A 611 -0.21 3.01 -26.25
C TYR A 611 0.14 2.67 -24.79
N GLY A 612 0.59 3.69 -24.07
CA GLY A 612 0.67 3.75 -22.60
C GLY A 612 1.64 2.79 -21.92
N PHE A 613 1.57 2.80 -20.59
CA PHE A 613 2.23 1.85 -19.71
C PHE A 613 1.25 0.71 -19.40
N VAL A 614 1.45 -0.44 -20.04
CA VAL A 614 0.52 -1.56 -20.00
C VAL A 614 1.11 -2.70 -19.18
N PHE A 615 0.43 -3.08 -18.10
CA PHE A 615 0.74 -4.32 -17.38
C PHE A 615 0.09 -5.53 -18.05
N SER A 616 0.77 -6.68 -17.99
CA SER A 616 0.27 -7.95 -18.51
C SER A 616 0.38 -9.08 -17.49
N SER A 617 -0.63 -9.94 -17.49
CA SER A 617 -0.73 -11.17 -16.68
C SER A 617 -0.33 -12.43 -17.48
N ASP A 618 0.36 -12.25 -18.60
CA ASP A 618 0.71 -13.33 -19.53
C ASP A 618 1.58 -14.43 -18.91
N ASN A 619 1.34 -15.68 -19.33
CA ASN A 619 2.17 -16.81 -18.96
C ASN A 619 3.46 -16.82 -19.78
N ALA A 620 4.59 -16.66 -19.09
CA ALA A 620 5.92 -16.77 -19.67
C ALA A 620 6.78 -17.72 -18.82
N ASN A 621 7.66 -18.44 -19.51
CA ASN A 621 8.69 -19.26 -18.91
C ASN A 621 10.04 -18.71 -19.37
N VAL A 622 10.84 -18.19 -18.45
CA VAL A 622 12.18 -17.65 -18.74
C VAL A 622 13.18 -18.45 -17.92
N ALA A 623 14.26 -18.93 -18.56
CA ALA A 623 15.31 -19.71 -17.90
C ALA A 623 14.81 -20.91 -17.07
N ARG A 624 13.75 -21.60 -17.51
CA ARG A 624 13.06 -22.72 -16.81
C ARG A 624 12.28 -22.32 -15.55
N GLU A 625 12.15 -21.03 -15.26
CA GLU A 625 11.26 -20.52 -14.22
C GLU A 625 9.93 -20.05 -14.81
N LYS A 626 8.83 -20.43 -14.17
CA LYS A 626 7.50 -19.96 -14.52
C LYS A 626 7.27 -18.59 -13.88
N ILE A 627 7.08 -17.56 -14.70
CA ILE A 627 6.76 -16.22 -14.20
C ILE A 627 5.31 -16.24 -13.67
N ARG A 628 5.15 -15.99 -12.37
CA ARG A 628 3.84 -15.93 -11.67
C ARG A 628 3.38 -14.51 -11.36
N ASN A 629 4.22 -13.53 -11.67
CA ASN A 629 3.98 -12.12 -11.42
C ASN A 629 3.42 -11.42 -12.65
N ILE A 630 2.81 -10.26 -12.42
CA ILE A 630 2.47 -9.32 -13.48
C ILE A 630 3.75 -8.65 -13.99
N VAL A 631 3.84 -8.46 -15.31
CA VAL A 631 4.99 -7.85 -15.98
C VAL A 631 4.58 -6.60 -16.74
N VAL A 632 5.55 -5.77 -17.08
CA VAL A 632 5.35 -4.61 -17.96
C VAL A 632 5.38 -5.07 -19.40
N TYR A 633 4.29 -4.86 -20.14
CA TYR A 633 4.17 -5.21 -21.56
C TYR A 633 4.54 -4.06 -22.47
N LYS A 634 4.13 -2.84 -22.12
CA LYS A 634 4.49 -1.58 -22.80
C LYS A 634 4.78 -0.50 -21.77
N ALA A 635 5.63 0.44 -22.12
CA ALA A 635 6.16 1.49 -21.28
C ALA A 635 6.31 2.79 -22.12
N ARG A 636 5.17 3.41 -22.44
CA ARG A 636 5.06 4.47 -23.45
C ARG A 636 4.48 5.77 -22.88
N THR A 637 4.96 6.91 -23.41
CA THR A 637 4.47 8.26 -23.06
C THR A 637 3.30 8.65 -23.98
N LEU A 638 2.73 9.85 -23.83
CA LEU A 638 1.73 10.40 -24.76
C LEU A 638 2.34 11.16 -25.95
N LEU A 639 3.67 11.17 -26.10
CA LEU A 639 4.32 11.71 -27.29
C LEU A 639 4.21 10.74 -28.45
N LYS A 640 3.73 11.23 -29.60
CA LYS A 640 3.64 10.46 -30.85
C LYS A 640 4.86 10.66 -31.72
N ASN A 641 5.37 9.57 -32.28
CA ASN A 641 6.36 9.59 -33.35
C ASN A 641 5.73 10.01 -34.68
N LEU A 642 6.57 10.28 -35.67
CA LEU A 642 6.17 10.54 -37.06
C LEU A 642 5.29 9.43 -37.66
N ASP A 643 5.50 8.18 -37.23
CA ASP A 643 4.72 7.00 -37.66
C ASP A 643 3.37 6.85 -36.93
N GLY A 644 3.02 7.79 -36.04
CA GLY A 644 1.74 7.81 -35.31
C GLY A 644 1.68 6.95 -34.04
N GLY A 645 2.70 6.13 -33.76
CA GLY A 645 2.82 5.34 -32.52
C GLY A 645 3.49 6.11 -31.39
N TYR A 646 3.20 5.76 -30.13
CA TYR A 646 3.76 6.46 -28.97
C TYR A 646 5.22 6.10 -28.64
N GLU A 647 5.96 7.07 -28.11
CA GLU A 647 7.37 6.93 -27.75
C GLU A 647 7.61 6.10 -26.47
N PRO A 648 8.66 5.25 -26.44
CA PRO A 648 9.14 4.63 -25.20
C PRO A 648 9.57 5.66 -24.17
N LEU A 649 9.20 5.45 -22.89
CA LEU A 649 9.53 6.37 -21.80
C LEU A 649 11.04 6.51 -21.54
N TYR A 650 11.81 5.44 -21.77
CA TYR A 650 13.26 5.46 -21.52
C TYR A 650 13.98 6.50 -22.39
N LYS A 651 13.45 6.81 -23.59
CA LYS A 651 14.04 7.82 -24.47
C LYS A 651 13.96 9.20 -23.84
N THR A 652 12.80 9.57 -23.32
CA THR A 652 12.59 10.82 -22.57
C THR A 652 13.49 10.83 -21.33
N LEU A 653 13.50 9.75 -20.54
CA LEU A 653 14.32 9.64 -19.34
C LEU A 653 15.83 9.81 -19.62
N THR A 654 16.33 9.13 -20.66
CA THR A 654 17.73 9.21 -21.08
C THR A 654 18.06 10.62 -21.58
N THR A 655 17.16 11.22 -22.37
CA THR A 655 17.35 12.59 -22.89
C THR A 655 17.48 13.60 -21.73
N THR A 656 16.58 13.55 -20.75
CA THR A 656 16.65 14.39 -19.54
C THR A 656 17.94 14.17 -18.76
N TYR A 657 18.41 12.92 -18.64
CA TYR A 657 19.68 12.61 -17.97
C TYR A 657 20.91 13.17 -18.71
N ILE A 658 20.95 13.01 -20.03
CA ILE A 658 22.01 13.55 -20.87
C ILE A 658 22.04 15.08 -20.77
N GLU A 659 20.88 15.74 -20.85
CA GLU A 659 20.76 17.19 -20.74
C GLU A 659 21.27 17.71 -19.39
N ARG A 660 20.84 17.10 -18.28
CA ARG A 660 21.28 17.49 -16.94
C ARG A 660 22.78 17.27 -16.73
N THR A 661 23.31 16.16 -17.24
CA THR A 661 24.75 15.88 -17.20
C THR A 661 25.53 16.87 -18.06
N LEU A 662 24.99 17.24 -19.23
CA LEU A 662 25.57 18.23 -20.12
C LEU A 662 25.62 19.60 -19.44
N ARG A 663 24.51 20.06 -18.85
CA ARG A 663 24.42 21.30 -18.07
C ARG A 663 25.52 21.37 -17.01
N PHE A 664 25.67 20.31 -16.22
CA PHE A 664 26.68 20.25 -15.16
C PHE A 664 28.12 20.30 -15.69
N ILE A 665 28.46 19.42 -16.65
CA ILE A 665 29.84 19.30 -17.16
C ILE A 665 30.25 20.58 -17.92
N THR A 666 29.31 21.19 -18.63
CA THR A 666 29.56 22.41 -19.42
C THR A 666 29.39 23.69 -18.61
N THR A 667 29.03 23.60 -17.33
CA THR A 667 28.79 24.77 -16.46
C THR A 667 27.76 25.70 -17.08
N ASP A 668 26.57 25.15 -17.31
CA ASP A 668 25.42 25.81 -17.93
C ASP A 668 25.63 26.13 -19.41
N PHE A 669 25.97 25.11 -20.21
CA PHE A 669 26.02 25.15 -21.68
C PHE A 669 27.00 26.16 -22.29
N LYS A 670 28.18 26.34 -21.68
CA LYS A 670 29.26 27.14 -22.28
C LYS A 670 29.79 26.50 -23.57
N GLU A 671 29.95 27.31 -24.60
CA GLU A 671 30.29 26.88 -25.98
C GLU A 671 31.60 26.09 -26.07
N ASP A 672 32.65 26.56 -25.40
CA ASP A 672 33.97 25.92 -25.39
C ASP A 672 33.91 24.51 -24.79
N LYS A 673 33.15 24.35 -23.70
CA LYS A 673 32.96 23.08 -23.01
C LYS A 673 32.01 22.13 -23.74
N LEU A 674 31.03 22.65 -24.48
CA LEU A 674 30.16 21.85 -25.34
C LEU A 674 31.00 21.11 -26.39
N ASN A 675 31.92 21.81 -27.07
CA ASN A 675 32.80 21.19 -28.06
C ASN A 675 33.71 20.11 -27.44
N ILE A 676 34.18 20.31 -26.21
CA ILE A 676 34.97 19.30 -25.48
C ILE A 676 34.11 18.09 -25.12
N PHE A 677 32.87 18.29 -24.67
CA PHE A 677 31.95 17.22 -24.30
C PHE A 677 31.69 16.24 -25.46
N PHE A 678 31.47 16.77 -26.68
CA PHE A 678 31.20 15.98 -27.89
C PHE A 678 32.46 15.57 -28.67
N SER A 679 33.65 15.95 -28.21
CA SER A 679 34.91 15.61 -28.88
C SER A 679 35.20 14.12 -28.89
N THR A 680 36.08 13.68 -29.79
CA THR A 680 36.60 12.30 -29.87
C THR A 680 37.71 12.02 -28.85
N ASN A 681 37.99 12.94 -27.92
CA ASN A 681 38.96 12.73 -26.86
C ASN A 681 38.53 11.51 -26.02
N PRO A 682 39.42 10.53 -25.75
CA PRO A 682 39.13 9.39 -24.88
C PRO A 682 38.56 9.72 -23.49
N GLU A 683 38.82 10.92 -22.97
CA GLU A 683 38.33 11.43 -21.68
C GLU A 683 37.01 12.23 -21.79
N SER A 684 36.51 12.51 -23.01
CA SER A 684 35.23 13.21 -23.17
C SER A 684 34.06 12.34 -22.67
N GLN A 685 33.03 12.98 -22.14
CA GLN A 685 31.86 12.27 -21.59
C GLN A 685 31.19 11.39 -22.65
N LYS A 686 31.07 11.88 -23.89
CA LYS A 686 30.57 11.11 -25.03
C LYS A 686 31.41 9.83 -25.24
N SER A 687 32.74 9.97 -25.23
CA SER A 687 33.65 8.84 -25.49
C SER A 687 33.64 7.81 -24.36
N VAL A 688 33.46 8.25 -23.11
CA VAL A 688 33.27 7.36 -21.95
C VAL A 688 31.99 6.54 -22.10
N TRP A 689 30.87 7.18 -22.44
CA TRP A 689 29.59 6.47 -22.65
C TRP A 689 29.64 5.48 -23.82
N LEU A 690 30.32 5.82 -24.92
CA LEU A 690 30.46 4.93 -26.08
C LEU A 690 31.33 3.70 -25.81
N LYS A 691 32.32 3.79 -24.90
CA LYS A 691 33.15 2.64 -24.50
C LYS A 691 32.38 1.59 -23.69
N ASP A 692 31.32 2.02 -22.99
CA ASP A 692 30.58 1.21 -22.03
C ASP A 692 29.24 0.66 -22.56
N THR A 693 29.09 0.59 -23.88
CA THR A 693 27.88 0.09 -24.59
C THR A 693 27.53 -1.38 -24.33
N LYS A 694 28.40 -2.13 -23.63
CA LYS A 694 28.19 -3.53 -23.24
C LYS A 694 27.25 -3.71 -22.04
N PHE A 695 27.07 -2.65 -21.24
CA PHE A 695 26.28 -2.70 -20.02
C PHE A 695 24.80 -2.41 -20.30
N VAL A 696 23.91 -3.13 -19.63
CA VAL A 696 22.45 -2.97 -19.75
C VAL A 696 22.00 -1.55 -19.38
N ASN A 697 22.65 -0.97 -18.36
CA ASN A 697 22.42 0.39 -17.89
C ASN A 697 23.43 1.41 -18.45
N GLY A 698 24.18 1.06 -19.50
CA GLY A 698 25.03 2.03 -20.19
C GLY A 698 24.17 3.15 -20.80
N ILE A 699 24.61 4.41 -20.66
CA ILE A 699 23.87 5.59 -21.14
C ILE A 699 23.69 5.56 -22.67
N MET A 700 24.66 4.97 -23.37
CA MET A 700 24.62 4.72 -24.82
C MET A 700 24.68 3.22 -25.07
N GLN A 701 23.87 2.72 -26.00
CA GLN A 701 23.93 1.33 -26.46
C GLN A 701 24.48 1.22 -27.89
N LYS A 702 24.68 -0.01 -28.35
CA LYS A 702 25.16 -0.27 -29.72
C LYS A 702 24.15 0.26 -30.75
N GLY A 703 24.59 1.18 -31.60
CA GLY A 703 23.76 1.84 -32.61
C GLY A 703 23.19 3.20 -32.17
N ASP A 704 23.46 3.61 -30.92
CA ASP A 704 23.17 4.95 -30.45
C ASP A 704 24.32 5.91 -30.83
N ASP A 705 24.02 7.17 -31.10
CA ASP A 705 25.01 8.24 -31.29
C ASP A 705 24.48 9.56 -30.73
N LEU A 706 25.40 10.48 -30.43
CA LEU A 706 25.12 11.77 -29.84
C LEU A 706 25.91 12.85 -30.57
N SER A 707 25.24 13.78 -31.23
CA SER A 707 25.88 14.87 -31.96
C SER A 707 25.24 16.22 -31.62
N HIS A 708 25.94 17.30 -31.96
CA HIS A 708 25.46 18.66 -31.72
C HIS A 708 25.69 19.55 -32.94
N ILE A 709 24.83 20.55 -33.10
CA ILE A 709 24.94 21.63 -34.07
C ILE A 709 24.77 22.94 -33.30
N ILE A 710 25.79 23.79 -33.35
CA ILE A 710 25.77 25.11 -32.69
C ILE A 710 25.36 26.15 -33.73
N ASP A 711 24.25 26.82 -33.48
CA ASP A 711 23.83 28.02 -34.17
C ASP A 711 24.31 29.24 -33.37
N VAL A 712 25.47 29.79 -33.79
CA VAL A 712 26.15 30.90 -33.11
C VAL A 712 25.32 32.20 -33.20
N ASP A 713 24.58 32.37 -34.29
CA ASP A 713 23.80 33.57 -34.59
C ASP A 713 22.57 33.67 -33.69
N ASN A 714 21.87 32.53 -33.49
CA ASN A 714 20.71 32.45 -32.60
C ASN A 714 21.08 32.10 -31.14
N GLY A 715 22.32 31.71 -30.87
CA GLY A 715 22.77 31.30 -29.52
C GLY A 715 22.15 29.99 -29.05
N ILE A 716 21.86 29.06 -29.98
CA ILE A 716 21.17 27.79 -29.69
C ILE A 716 22.10 26.64 -30.06
N CYS A 717 22.20 25.64 -29.18
CA CYS A 717 22.82 24.36 -29.48
C CYS A 717 21.73 23.32 -29.68
N GLN A 718 21.64 22.75 -30.88
CA GLN A 718 20.77 21.63 -31.18
C GLN A 718 21.53 20.32 -30.92
N LEU A 719 21.02 19.53 -29.99
CA LEU A 719 21.49 18.19 -29.64
C LEU A 719 20.68 17.16 -30.43
N ASN A 720 21.37 16.31 -31.17
CA ASN A 720 20.76 15.21 -31.91
C ASN A 720 21.16 13.89 -31.24
N ILE A 721 20.20 13.25 -30.58
CA ILE A 721 20.37 11.97 -29.91
C ILE A 721 19.77 10.88 -30.79
N THR A 722 20.60 9.97 -31.27
CA THR A 722 20.16 8.82 -32.07
C THR A 722 19.99 7.62 -31.16
N PHE A 723 18.76 7.08 -31.08
CA PHE A 723 18.45 5.83 -30.38
C PHE A 723 18.19 4.73 -31.41
N ALA A 724 19.16 3.84 -31.63
CA ALA A 724 19.08 2.76 -32.61
C ALA A 724 18.53 3.18 -34.00
N GLY A 725 18.94 4.37 -34.48
CA GLY A 725 18.53 4.95 -35.76
C GLY A 725 17.33 5.91 -35.71
N ASN A 726 16.62 6.02 -34.58
CA ASN A 726 15.58 7.03 -34.38
C ASN A 726 16.19 8.31 -33.78
N LEU A 727 16.09 9.41 -34.53
CA LEU A 727 16.66 10.70 -34.16
C LEU A 727 15.70 11.49 -33.26
N LYS A 728 16.19 11.90 -32.09
CA LYS A 728 15.51 12.78 -31.15
C LYS A 728 16.29 14.08 -31.02
N ASN A 729 15.61 15.20 -31.26
CA ASN A 729 16.22 16.52 -31.22
C ASN A 729 15.88 17.21 -29.90
N LEU A 730 16.89 17.82 -29.29
CA LEU A 730 16.76 18.66 -28.11
C LEU A 730 17.44 19.99 -28.40
N GLN A 731 16.81 21.10 -28.03
CA GLN A 731 17.40 22.43 -28.17
C GLN A 731 17.75 22.98 -26.79
N VAL A 732 18.96 23.51 -26.65
CA VAL A 732 19.43 24.19 -25.44
C VAL A 732 19.99 25.56 -25.80
N GLU A 733 19.75 26.56 -24.95
CA GLU A 733 20.31 27.90 -25.12
C GLU A 733 21.77 27.94 -24.66
N ILE A 734 22.64 28.56 -25.45
CA ILE A 734 24.07 28.66 -25.17
C ILE A 734 24.30 29.85 -24.25
N ASN A 735 24.99 29.61 -23.14
CA ASN A 735 25.41 30.68 -22.26
C ASN A 735 26.71 31.29 -22.80
N LYS A 736 26.62 32.55 -23.25
CA LYS A 736 27.77 33.30 -23.79
C LYS A 736 28.64 33.98 -22.69
N ASN A 737 28.30 33.79 -21.41
CA ASN A 737 29.02 34.39 -20.27
C ASN A 737 30.07 33.47 -19.63
#